data_AF-A0A7V6M1N4-F1
#
_entry.id   AF-A0A7V6M1N4-F1
#
_cell.length_a   1.000
_cell.length_b   1.000
_cell.length_c   1.000
_cell.angle_alpha   90.00
_cell.angle_beta   90.00
_cell.angle_gamma   90.00
#
_symmetry.space_group_name_H-M   'P 1'
#
loop_
_entity.id
_entity.type
_entity.pdbx_description
1 polymer ?
#
loop_
_entity_poly.entity_id
_entity_poly.type
_entity_poly.pdbx_seq_one_letter_code
_entity_poly.pdbx_strand_id
1 'polypeptide(L)'
;MVKFFTNKKVKITLLILSSLFVLSLILIVFLPKKSIIESVKRQIATTFVYEYIPNQNIDVTTTEAYKKKDSLYLDFRKNYRFPIQIIGYNNFSDSSKIILISEPPPKLEIDSLHSIFNKFTHQIEIKKHKIGYDGFVKDIVIILSNATNENIENLLKKLTKELFYSAYKPFTINLSQTEKKVFFSKSNLDYQITLSEFEEWFLNEQEEFTPYNDSTESLTIQEILSKKRVGVFFSKLPGFVAWSIDKHQDLLNQIENIRPFTLDADLILGAFSDSNTLVIIGREREATVQELPPLRIETITLLASITKKELSQSLDINDFLAGKMSNGHDWCPTYLSNELENTELGDLLTLTDIILKDWSESGTIKENYYRYPHPSYYPFDKPLFKKLGLNELVYNWNTNDAMYAIDYDSVTIYTLNRTGSLPVSYFNSQERSYSIGAKYENRAYHYFATLNNCDLARVVQYTALYQLFIDNNIQYSGNTHSVYPKNKPYLLLKPTLTLLEILENLSQADIDKISDSIARKHFNEIHKERILEQITKDEINYHFQTTDDNKIKIFDNFLKNYKREMASEFNSIKRLLANLNEEDFKKLARQLAYPRGTSKYTKENYQIYLKSRTVNSLLRSIGKNNLPLLGVDLKNIKDYFSNSLNQNSAKYLKTPSLIITFNDFYTTGGHNLSSKISRVKNSNHYKRNYGTGGDFPRSESTPPPISEKPKSPTASSPRPTTSTAKKGSSSSTGKETQKKQTTTKSSTTARSRGSVISNSPRTQRGF
;
A
#
# COMPACT_ATOMS: atom_id res chain seq x y z
N MET A 1 63.49 64.27 26.76
CA MET A 1 62.67 63.87 25.60
C MET A 1 63.42 63.79 24.26
N VAL A 2 64.46 64.61 24.01
CA VAL A 2 65.17 64.62 22.70
C VAL A 2 66.02 63.36 22.43
N LYS A 3 66.44 62.60 23.45
CA LYS A 3 67.17 61.32 23.28
C LYS A 3 66.30 60.10 22.95
N PHE A 4 64.97 60.21 23.02
CA PHE A 4 64.07 59.08 22.71
C PHE A 4 63.83 58.92 21.20
N PHE A 5 64.00 59.99 20.43
CA PHE A 5 63.76 60.01 18.97
C PHE A 5 65.00 59.75 18.10
N THR A 6 66.19 59.55 18.67
CA THR A 6 67.42 59.25 17.89
C THR A 6 67.75 57.77 17.79
N ASN A 7 66.98 56.89 18.46
CA ASN A 7 67.20 55.45 18.36
C ASN A 7 66.64 54.91 17.03
N LYS A 8 67.55 54.46 16.16
CA LYS A 8 67.25 53.94 14.81
C LYS A 8 66.22 52.79 14.85
N LYS A 9 66.22 51.98 15.93
CA LYS A 9 65.21 50.93 16.14
C LYS A 9 63.81 51.51 16.37
N VAL A 10 63.68 52.54 17.21
CA VAL A 10 62.38 53.19 17.50
C VAL A 10 61.78 53.85 16.26
N LYS A 11 62.62 54.49 15.42
CA LYS A 11 62.17 55.04 14.13
C LYS A 11 61.66 53.96 13.18
N ILE A 12 62.38 52.84 13.07
CA ILE A 12 61.95 51.72 12.21
C ILE A 12 60.64 51.12 12.75
N THR A 13 60.50 50.94 14.06
CA THR A 13 59.26 50.42 14.65
C THR A 13 58.08 51.36 14.44
N LEU A 14 58.27 52.68 14.60
CA LEU A 14 57.23 53.68 14.31
C LEU A 14 56.85 53.72 12.83
N LEU A 15 57.82 53.53 11.93
CA LEU A 15 57.60 53.54 10.48
C LEU A 15 56.89 52.26 10.02
N ILE A 16 57.19 51.11 10.63
CA ILE A 16 56.45 49.86 10.43
C ILE A 16 55.02 49.97 10.98
N LEU A 17 54.84 50.52 12.19
CA LEU A 17 53.50 50.75 12.77
C LEU A 17 52.67 51.74 11.93
N SER A 18 53.29 52.83 11.47
CA SER A 18 52.65 53.79 10.56
C SER A 18 52.31 53.15 9.22
N SER A 19 53.21 52.35 8.65
CA SER A 19 52.96 51.64 7.39
C SER A 19 51.86 50.59 7.55
N LEU A 20 51.82 49.83 8.64
CA LEU A 20 50.73 48.89 8.96
C LEU A 20 49.40 49.61 9.18
N PHE A 21 49.41 50.79 9.83
CA PHE A 21 48.22 51.60 10.04
C PHE A 21 47.69 52.17 8.72
N VAL A 22 48.57 52.67 7.85
CA VAL A 22 48.22 53.16 6.52
C VAL A 22 47.76 52.02 5.62
N LEU A 23 48.38 50.84 5.67
CA LEU A 23 47.95 49.66 4.93
C LEU A 23 46.57 49.18 5.41
N SER A 24 46.32 49.20 6.72
CA SER A 24 45.01 48.96 7.34
C SER A 24 43.97 49.99 6.86
N LEU A 25 44.33 51.28 6.82
CA LEU A 25 43.44 52.35 6.37
C LEU A 25 43.11 52.23 4.88
N ILE A 26 44.10 51.88 4.06
CA ILE A 26 43.94 51.63 2.62
C ILE A 26 43.07 50.39 2.39
N LEU A 27 43.26 49.30 3.16
CA LEU A 27 42.36 48.14 3.15
C LEU A 27 40.92 48.56 3.49
N ILE A 28 40.71 49.39 4.51
CA ILE A 28 39.37 49.84 4.95
C ILE A 28 38.70 50.77 3.93
N VAL A 29 39.47 51.57 3.19
CA VAL A 29 38.95 52.55 2.21
C VAL A 29 38.73 51.94 0.82
N PHE A 30 39.57 50.99 0.38
CA PHE A 30 39.55 50.46 -0.99
C PHE A 30 38.91 49.07 -1.14
N LEU A 31 38.60 48.36 -0.05
CA LEU A 31 37.87 47.10 -0.15
C LEU A 31 36.35 47.34 -0.16
N PRO A 32 35.58 46.55 -0.93
CA PRO A 32 34.13 46.69 -0.97
C PRO A 32 33.58 46.43 0.43
N LYS A 33 33.16 47.50 1.12
CA LYS A 33 32.73 47.52 2.54
C LYS A 33 31.76 46.38 2.90
N LYS A 34 30.96 45.90 1.94
CA LYS A 34 30.00 44.81 2.14
C LYS A 34 30.64 43.44 2.42
N SER A 35 31.74 43.05 1.74
CA SER A 35 32.28 41.69 1.87
C SER A 35 33.08 41.48 3.16
N ILE A 36 33.80 42.51 3.62
CA ILE A 36 34.56 42.46 4.87
C ILE A 36 33.64 42.49 6.09
N ILE A 37 32.60 43.34 6.07
CA ILE A 37 31.63 43.39 7.17
C ILE A 37 30.96 42.02 7.37
N GLU A 38 30.57 41.34 6.29
CA GLU A 38 29.99 39.99 6.39
C GLU A 38 31.02 38.92 6.79
N SER A 39 32.27 39.03 6.34
CA SER A 39 33.35 38.14 6.77
C SER A 39 33.66 38.29 8.26
N VAL A 40 33.73 39.53 8.76
CA VAL A 40 33.93 39.84 10.18
C VAL A 40 32.74 39.38 11.02
N LYS A 41 31.50 39.63 10.58
CA LYS A 41 30.30 39.11 11.26
C LYS A 41 30.29 37.59 11.34
N ARG A 42 30.71 36.90 10.27
CA ARG A 42 30.83 35.44 10.24
C ARG A 42 31.89 34.95 11.23
N GLN A 43 33.06 35.59 11.29
CA GLN A 43 34.12 35.25 12.25
C GLN A 43 33.68 35.49 13.71
N ILE A 44 32.99 36.59 13.98
CA ILE A 44 32.44 36.89 15.31
C ILE A 44 31.36 35.86 15.68
N ALA A 45 30.47 35.49 14.75
CA ALA A 45 29.46 34.45 14.95
C ALA A 45 30.07 33.09 15.32
N THR A 46 31.12 32.66 14.61
CA THR A 46 31.87 31.44 14.95
C THR A 46 32.60 31.53 16.29
N THR A 47 33.00 32.73 16.71
CA THR A 47 33.71 32.95 17.99
C THR A 47 32.76 32.97 19.18
N PHE A 48 31.54 33.49 19.01
CA PHE A 48 30.55 33.67 20.08
C PHE A 48 29.38 32.67 20.02
N VAL A 49 29.45 31.66 19.14
CA VAL A 49 28.46 30.58 19.01
C VAL A 49 27.04 31.12 18.81
N TYR A 50 26.87 32.12 17.94
CA TYR A 50 25.55 32.55 17.48
C TYR A 50 25.40 32.29 15.98
N GLU A 51 24.17 31.98 15.57
CA GLU A 51 23.83 31.70 14.17
C GLU A 51 24.06 32.95 13.30
N TYR A 52 24.97 32.88 12.34
CA TYR A 52 25.16 33.94 11.36
C TYR A 52 23.99 33.95 10.36
N ILE A 53 23.33 35.09 10.21
CA ILE A 53 22.23 35.29 9.27
C ILE A 53 22.66 36.37 8.28
N PRO A 54 22.75 36.05 6.97
CA PRO A 54 23.21 37.01 5.97
C PRO A 54 22.14 38.09 5.73
N ASN A 55 22.49 39.16 5.00
CA ASN A 55 21.54 40.23 4.69
C ASN A 55 20.21 39.71 4.11
N GLN A 56 19.10 40.09 4.77
CA GLN A 56 17.73 39.69 4.42
C GLN A 56 16.95 40.76 3.64
N ASN A 57 17.53 41.94 3.35
CA ASN A 57 16.90 42.98 2.53
C ASN A 57 16.96 42.63 1.02
N ILE A 58 16.46 41.45 0.67
CA ILE A 58 16.40 40.92 -0.70
C ILE A 58 14.96 40.49 -0.92
N ASP A 59 14.29 41.13 -1.87
CA ASP A 59 12.95 40.74 -2.29
C ASP A 59 12.99 39.33 -2.90
N VAL A 60 12.24 38.40 -2.29
CA VAL A 60 12.13 37.00 -2.71
C VAL A 60 11.76 36.90 -4.19
N THR A 61 10.91 37.80 -4.70
CA THR A 61 10.40 37.75 -6.08
C THR A 61 11.49 37.96 -7.14
N THR A 62 12.63 38.55 -6.75
CA THR A 62 13.77 38.83 -7.64
C THR A 62 14.74 37.65 -7.79
N THR A 63 14.63 36.66 -6.90
CA THR A 63 15.57 35.53 -6.76
C THR A 63 15.44 34.47 -7.85
N GLU A 64 16.50 33.70 -8.06
CA GLU A 64 16.54 32.53 -8.94
C GLU A 64 15.57 31.44 -8.45
N ALA A 65 15.52 31.20 -7.13
CA ALA A 65 14.56 30.31 -6.50
C ALA A 65 13.11 30.65 -6.89
N TYR A 66 12.72 31.92 -6.76
CA TYR A 66 11.37 32.34 -7.13
C TYR A 66 11.05 32.11 -8.60
N LYS A 67 12.01 32.37 -9.50
CA LYS A 67 11.86 32.14 -10.95
C LYS A 67 11.73 30.66 -11.30
N LYS A 68 12.36 29.76 -10.55
CA LYS A 68 12.41 28.31 -10.84
C LYS A 68 11.36 27.47 -10.11
N LYS A 69 10.69 28.03 -9.09
CA LYS A 69 9.76 27.30 -8.19
C LYS A 69 8.72 26.44 -8.92
N ASP A 70 8.08 26.98 -9.94
CA ASP A 70 6.99 26.29 -10.64
C ASP A 70 7.53 25.16 -11.51
N SER A 71 8.66 25.37 -12.19
CA SER A 71 9.31 24.33 -12.99
C SER A 71 9.79 23.16 -12.14
N LEU A 72 10.40 23.44 -10.98
CA LEU A 72 10.88 22.39 -10.07
C LEU A 72 9.72 21.63 -9.42
N TYR A 73 8.66 22.32 -9.02
CA TYR A 73 7.45 21.68 -8.49
C TYR A 73 6.79 20.77 -9.53
N LEU A 74 6.64 21.24 -10.77
CA LEU A 74 6.05 20.43 -11.85
C LEU A 74 6.91 19.22 -12.19
N ASP A 75 8.24 19.37 -12.20
CA ASP A 75 9.16 18.26 -12.46
C ASP A 75 9.15 17.23 -11.31
N PHE A 76 9.06 17.70 -10.05
CA PHE A 76 8.82 16.82 -8.91
C PHE A 76 7.51 16.02 -9.09
N ARG A 77 6.37 16.67 -9.35
CA ARG A 77 5.08 15.97 -9.50
C ARG A 77 4.96 15.11 -10.76
N LYS A 78 5.77 15.38 -11.78
CA LYS A 78 5.91 14.50 -12.94
C LYS A 78 6.55 13.16 -12.54
N ASN A 79 7.51 13.17 -11.62
CA ASN A 79 8.22 11.96 -11.16
C ASN A 79 7.53 11.30 -9.95
N TYR A 80 6.87 12.09 -9.10
CA TYR A 80 6.14 11.66 -7.89
C TYR A 80 4.65 12.00 -8.00
N ARG A 81 3.97 11.27 -8.90
CA ARG A 81 2.55 11.48 -9.21
C ARG A 81 1.61 11.15 -8.05
N PHE A 82 1.91 10.08 -7.31
CA PHE A 82 1.10 9.62 -6.18
C PHE A 82 1.52 10.30 -4.88
N PRO A 83 0.65 10.29 -3.85
CA PRO A 83 0.98 10.80 -2.52
C PRO A 83 2.29 10.23 -1.98
N ILE A 84 3.16 11.10 -1.47
CA ILE A 84 4.43 10.76 -0.82
C ILE A 84 4.80 11.90 0.14
N GLN A 85 5.11 11.54 1.39
CA GLN A 85 5.53 12.50 2.41
C GLN A 85 7.06 12.63 2.41
N ILE A 86 7.58 13.74 1.88
CA ILE A 86 9.02 13.96 1.71
C ILE A 86 9.35 15.45 1.70
N ILE A 87 10.58 15.79 2.11
CA ILE A 87 11.11 17.15 2.00
C ILE A 87 12.01 17.20 0.76
N GLY A 88 11.73 18.12 -0.16
CA GLY A 88 12.63 18.47 -1.26
C GLY A 88 13.41 19.73 -0.92
N TYR A 89 14.66 19.80 -1.36
CA TYR A 89 15.52 20.95 -1.15
C TYR A 89 16.30 21.28 -2.43
N ASN A 90 16.54 22.58 -2.65
CA ASN A 90 17.44 23.06 -3.67
C ASN A 90 18.13 24.36 -3.27
N ASN A 91 19.34 24.57 -3.77
CA ASN A 91 20.09 25.81 -3.63
C ASN A 91 20.42 26.44 -4.99
N PHE A 92 20.53 27.76 -5.00
CA PHE A 92 20.82 28.54 -6.20
C PHE A 92 22.08 29.40 -6.06
N SER A 93 22.54 29.92 -7.19
CA SER A 93 23.79 30.68 -7.32
C SER A 93 23.73 32.03 -6.60
N ASP A 94 22.54 32.64 -6.54
CA ASP A 94 22.26 33.90 -5.84
C ASP A 94 22.04 33.72 -4.33
N SER A 95 22.39 32.55 -3.78
CA SER A 95 22.18 32.15 -2.37
C SER A 95 20.72 31.95 -1.94
N SER A 96 19.75 32.12 -2.85
CA SER A 96 18.36 31.74 -2.59
C SER A 96 18.20 30.23 -2.51
N LYS A 97 17.15 29.78 -1.80
CA LYS A 97 16.85 28.36 -1.56
C LYS A 97 15.37 28.06 -1.79
N ILE A 98 15.07 26.82 -2.13
CA ILE A 98 13.71 26.29 -2.15
C ILE A 98 13.63 25.08 -1.22
N ILE A 99 12.56 25.02 -0.44
CA ILE A 99 12.15 23.84 0.32
C ILE A 99 10.75 23.46 -0.17
N LEU A 100 10.57 22.21 -0.55
CA LEU A 100 9.28 21.61 -0.88
C LEU A 100 8.88 20.66 0.24
N ILE A 101 7.70 20.84 0.83
CA ILE A 101 7.10 19.86 1.73
C ILE A 101 5.99 19.17 0.95
N SER A 102 6.27 17.96 0.47
CA SER A 102 5.27 17.14 -0.22
C SER A 102 4.39 16.46 0.82
N GLU A 103 3.08 16.58 0.64
CA GLU A 103 2.05 15.99 1.49
C GLU A 103 2.29 16.19 3.01
N PRO A 104 2.17 17.44 3.48
CA PRO A 104 2.40 17.74 4.89
C PRO A 104 1.44 16.98 5.82
N PRO A 105 1.87 16.68 7.06
CA PRO A 105 1.00 16.19 8.13
C PRO A 105 -0.27 17.05 8.25
N PRO A 106 -1.47 16.45 8.42
CA PRO A 106 -2.71 17.21 8.59
C PRO A 106 -2.72 18.16 9.78
N LYS A 107 -1.93 17.86 10.82
CA LYS A 107 -1.72 18.70 12.01
C LYS A 107 -0.95 20.00 11.73
N LEU A 108 -0.21 20.07 10.61
CA LEU A 108 0.69 21.18 10.34
C LEU A 108 -0.13 22.45 10.08
N GLU A 109 0.14 23.51 10.83
CA GLU A 109 -0.41 24.84 10.58
C GLU A 109 0.59 25.71 9.82
N ILE A 110 0.10 26.54 8.88
CA ILE A 110 0.99 27.38 8.07
C ILE A 110 1.71 28.43 8.93
N ASP A 111 1.06 28.91 9.99
CA ASP A 111 1.65 29.88 10.92
C ASP A 111 2.85 29.32 11.68
N SER A 112 2.90 28.00 11.93
CA SER A 112 4.08 27.38 12.54
C SER A 112 5.27 27.39 11.59
N LEU A 113 5.03 27.27 10.28
CA LEU A 113 6.09 27.45 9.27
C LEU A 113 6.61 28.89 9.24
N HIS A 114 5.72 29.90 9.23
CA HIS A 114 6.14 31.30 9.32
C HIS A 114 7.02 31.56 10.54
N SER A 115 6.70 30.93 11.67
CA SER A 115 7.49 31.02 12.90
C SER A 115 8.88 30.39 12.76
N ILE A 116 8.99 29.25 12.07
CA ILE A 116 10.28 28.58 11.81
C ILE A 116 11.18 29.44 10.91
N PHE A 117 10.62 30.10 9.90
CA PHE A 117 11.37 30.88 8.90
C PHE A 117 11.44 32.38 9.18
N ASN A 118 10.93 32.86 10.33
CA ASN A 118 10.78 34.28 10.63
C ASN A 118 12.07 35.13 10.55
N LYS A 119 13.23 34.50 10.75
CA LYS A 119 14.52 35.19 10.66
C LYS A 119 15.00 35.43 9.21
N PHE A 120 14.30 34.87 8.24
CA PHE A 120 14.64 34.95 6.82
C PHE A 120 13.52 35.66 6.06
N THR A 121 13.89 36.43 5.04
CA THR A 121 12.89 36.89 4.06
C THR A 121 12.45 35.68 3.26
N HIS A 122 11.17 35.32 3.40
CA HIS A 122 10.63 34.09 2.88
C HIS A 122 9.23 34.28 2.29
N GLN A 123 8.87 33.36 1.40
CA GLN A 123 7.51 33.23 0.86
C GLN A 123 7.08 31.77 0.94
N ILE A 124 5.80 31.55 1.25
CA ILE A 124 5.18 30.23 1.32
C ILE A 124 4.04 30.17 0.31
N GLU A 125 4.04 29.16 -0.55
CA GLU A 125 2.97 28.88 -1.52
C GLU A 125 2.42 27.47 -1.31
N ILE A 126 1.10 27.33 -1.33
CA ILE A 126 0.45 26.01 -1.35
C ILE A 126 0.15 25.65 -2.80
N LYS A 127 0.70 24.52 -3.27
CA LYS A 127 0.43 23.99 -4.60
C LYS A 127 -0.49 22.77 -4.50
N LYS A 128 -1.49 22.69 -5.38
CA LYS A 128 -2.41 21.54 -5.44
C LYS A 128 -2.05 20.68 -6.65
N HIS A 129 -1.88 19.37 -6.43
CA HIS A 129 -1.74 18.36 -7.47
C HIS A 129 -2.96 17.44 -7.47
N LYS A 130 -3.48 17.10 -8.65
CA LYS A 130 -4.64 16.23 -8.80
C LYS A 130 -4.19 14.77 -8.79
N ILE A 131 -4.87 13.92 -8.02
CA ILE A 131 -4.69 12.46 -8.02
C ILE A 131 -6.02 11.79 -8.37
N GLY A 132 -5.99 10.74 -9.20
CA GLY A 132 -7.21 10.10 -9.67
C GLY A 132 -8.22 11.06 -10.32
N TYR A 133 -9.50 10.71 -10.22
CA TYR A 133 -10.57 11.45 -10.88
C TYR A 133 -10.87 12.81 -10.23
N ASP A 134 -10.99 12.85 -8.90
CA ASP A 134 -11.36 14.05 -8.13
C ASP A 134 -10.58 14.20 -6.81
N GLY A 135 -9.56 13.37 -6.59
CA GLY A 135 -8.64 13.45 -5.47
C GLY A 135 -7.58 14.54 -5.66
N PHE A 136 -6.90 14.90 -4.57
CA PHE A 136 -5.76 15.80 -4.65
C PHE A 136 -4.76 15.57 -3.51
N VAL A 137 -3.55 16.06 -3.73
CA VAL A 137 -2.57 16.33 -2.68
C VAL A 137 -2.19 17.82 -2.75
N LYS A 138 -1.95 18.45 -1.59
CA LYS A 138 -1.43 19.80 -1.50
C LYS A 138 -0.04 19.75 -0.89
N ASP A 139 0.87 20.46 -1.54
CA ASP A 139 2.26 20.61 -1.14
C ASP A 139 2.54 22.05 -0.77
N ILE A 140 3.60 22.27 -0.01
CA ILE A 140 4.03 23.59 0.42
C ILE A 140 5.39 23.87 -0.21
N VAL A 141 5.50 24.96 -0.97
CA VAL A 141 6.74 25.46 -1.54
C VAL A 141 7.17 26.69 -0.75
N ILE A 142 8.34 26.61 -0.14
CA ILE A 142 8.94 27.68 0.67
C ILE A 142 10.16 28.20 -0.09
N ILE A 143 10.23 29.52 -0.22
CA ILE A 143 11.30 30.22 -0.94
C ILE A 143 12.02 31.09 0.07
N LEU A 144 13.35 31.00 0.11
CA LEU A 144 14.19 31.79 1.01
C LEU A 144 15.13 32.65 0.17
N SER A 145 15.19 33.96 0.44
CA SER A 145 16.04 34.86 -0.34
C SER A 145 17.53 34.61 -0.16
N ASN A 146 17.97 34.36 1.08
CA ASN A 146 19.39 34.25 1.40
C ASN A 146 19.60 33.47 2.69
N ALA A 147 20.12 32.25 2.60
CA ALA A 147 20.42 31.41 3.76
C ALA A 147 21.73 30.64 3.55
N THR A 148 22.55 30.56 4.59
CA THR A 148 23.77 29.72 4.59
C THR A 148 23.41 28.25 4.77
N ASN A 149 24.34 27.34 4.45
CA ASN A 149 24.11 25.90 4.64
C ASN A 149 23.86 25.54 6.12
N GLU A 150 24.58 26.17 7.06
CA GLU A 150 24.38 25.98 8.50
C GLU A 150 22.98 26.43 8.96
N ASN A 151 22.50 27.56 8.43
CA ASN A 151 21.11 27.99 8.66
C ASN A 151 20.13 26.90 8.20
N ILE A 152 20.36 26.35 7.01
CA ILE A 152 19.48 25.33 6.42
C ILE A 152 19.48 24.04 7.23
N GLU A 153 20.63 23.54 7.68
CA GLU A 153 20.69 22.33 8.52
C GLU A 153 19.88 22.50 9.82
N ASN A 154 20.01 23.64 10.49
CA ASN A 154 19.25 23.95 11.70
C ASN A 154 17.76 24.14 11.41
N LEU A 155 17.39 24.78 10.30
CA LEU A 155 16.01 24.92 9.85
C LEU A 155 15.39 23.56 9.54
N LEU A 156 16.11 22.68 8.85
CA LEU A 156 15.65 21.33 8.51
C LEU A 156 15.43 20.47 9.76
N LYS A 157 16.27 20.59 10.80
CA LYS A 157 16.04 19.92 12.09
C LYS A 157 14.75 20.40 12.76
N LYS A 158 14.52 21.72 12.81
CA LYS A 158 13.28 22.31 13.36
C LYS A 158 12.05 21.89 12.55
N LEU A 159 12.16 21.94 11.23
CA LEU A 159 11.09 21.56 10.31
C LEU A 159 10.75 20.07 10.45
N THR A 160 11.76 19.20 10.49
CA THR A 160 11.57 17.74 10.67
C THR A 160 10.90 17.45 12.02
N LYS A 161 11.28 18.17 13.08
CA LYS A 161 10.62 18.05 14.39
C LYS A 161 9.16 18.50 14.34
N GLU A 162 8.86 19.61 13.67
CA GLU A 162 7.48 20.11 13.51
C GLU A 162 6.61 19.10 12.74
N LEU A 163 7.13 18.62 11.60
CA LEU A 163 6.42 17.68 10.74
C LEU A 163 6.26 16.30 11.41
N PHE A 164 7.35 15.74 11.92
CA PHE A 164 7.46 14.32 12.28
C PHE A 164 7.75 14.07 13.76
N TYR A 165 7.55 15.06 14.63
CA TYR A 165 7.79 14.98 16.09
C TYR A 165 9.24 14.69 16.52
N SER A 166 10.17 14.51 15.59
CA SER A 166 11.57 14.19 15.86
C SER A 166 12.49 14.90 14.88
N ALA A 167 13.65 15.35 15.37
CA ALA A 167 14.74 15.89 14.54
C ALA A 167 15.73 14.79 14.09
N TYR A 168 15.40 13.51 14.33
CA TYR A 168 16.23 12.37 13.98
C TYR A 168 16.38 12.22 12.47
N LYS A 169 17.64 12.19 12.01
CA LYS A 169 18.06 12.06 10.60
C LYS A 169 17.17 12.83 9.61
N PRO A 170 17.17 14.19 9.63
CA PRO A 170 16.46 14.99 8.65
C PRO A 170 16.86 14.55 7.24
N PHE A 171 15.87 14.20 6.43
CA PHE A 171 16.10 13.64 5.10
C PHE A 171 15.47 14.57 4.05
N THR A 172 16.25 14.88 3.00
CA THR A 172 15.79 15.70 1.88
C THR A 172 16.19 15.10 0.54
N ILE A 173 15.32 15.21 -0.46
CA ILE A 173 15.68 14.95 -1.86
C ILE A 173 16.17 16.24 -2.54
N ASN A 174 17.09 16.10 -3.49
CA ASN A 174 17.54 17.20 -4.31
C ASN A 174 16.52 17.45 -5.44
N LEU A 175 15.90 18.64 -5.48
CA LEU A 175 14.91 18.97 -6.51
C LEU A 175 15.52 19.19 -7.91
N SER A 176 16.83 19.45 -8.01
CA SER A 176 17.52 19.61 -9.30
C SER A 176 17.93 18.29 -9.94
N GLN A 177 18.03 17.22 -9.15
CA GLN A 177 18.39 15.88 -9.61
C GLN A 177 17.12 15.04 -9.65
N THR A 178 16.36 15.15 -10.75
CA THR A 178 15.07 14.46 -10.84
C THR A 178 15.26 12.97 -11.10
N GLU A 179 15.39 12.22 -10.01
CA GLU A 179 15.27 10.77 -10.02
C GLU A 179 13.79 10.39 -10.16
N LYS A 180 13.51 9.43 -11.04
CA LYS A 180 12.17 8.86 -11.19
C LYS A 180 11.80 8.10 -9.92
N LYS A 181 10.53 8.20 -9.47
CA LYS A 181 10.03 7.35 -8.39
C LYS A 181 10.29 5.88 -8.73
N VAL A 182 10.88 5.18 -7.78
CA VAL A 182 11.08 3.73 -7.86
C VAL A 182 9.81 3.06 -7.32
N PHE A 183 9.18 2.23 -8.14
CA PHE A 183 7.96 1.49 -7.79
C PHE A 183 8.25 0.03 -7.45
N PHE A 184 9.36 -0.50 -7.95
CA PHE A 184 9.85 -1.85 -7.71
C PHE A 184 11.28 -1.72 -7.18
N SER A 185 11.48 -2.04 -5.89
CA SER A 185 12.79 -1.89 -5.24
C SER A 185 13.79 -2.89 -5.82
N LYS A 186 15.06 -2.48 -5.83
CA LYS A 186 16.18 -3.37 -6.13
C LYS A 186 16.51 -4.29 -4.94
N SER A 187 16.19 -3.84 -3.73
CA SER A 187 16.33 -4.63 -2.51
C SER A 187 15.21 -5.65 -2.44
N ASN A 188 15.49 -6.83 -1.86
CA ASN A 188 14.45 -7.82 -1.60
C ASN A 188 13.41 -7.23 -0.65
N LEU A 189 12.12 -7.28 -0.99
CA LEU A 189 11.03 -6.88 -0.10
C LEU A 189 10.22 -8.07 0.41
N ASP A 190 10.55 -9.29 -0.01
CA ASP A 190 9.84 -10.52 0.38
C ASP A 190 10.66 -11.38 1.35
N TYR A 191 10.37 -11.23 2.63
CA TYR A 191 10.92 -12.05 3.69
C TYR A 191 9.86 -12.99 4.22
N GLN A 192 10.25 -14.25 4.40
CA GLN A 192 9.41 -15.29 4.95
C GLN A 192 10.12 -15.89 6.16
N ILE A 193 9.93 -15.30 7.32
CA ILE A 193 10.57 -15.72 8.56
C ILE A 193 9.56 -16.50 9.41
N THR A 194 9.97 -17.64 9.93
CA THR A 194 9.11 -18.53 10.72
C THR A 194 9.17 -18.20 12.21
N LEU A 195 8.15 -18.63 12.96
CA LEU A 195 8.14 -18.50 14.42
C LEU A 195 9.35 -19.19 15.07
N SER A 196 9.74 -20.38 14.58
CA SER A 196 10.93 -21.10 15.07
C SER A 196 12.24 -20.36 14.81
N GLU A 197 12.34 -19.64 13.69
CA GLU A 197 13.51 -18.80 13.42
C GLU A 197 13.58 -17.59 14.36
N PHE A 198 12.44 -16.95 14.65
CA PHE A 198 12.39 -15.87 15.64
C PHE A 198 12.73 -16.37 17.06
N GLU A 199 12.18 -17.51 17.46
CA GLU A 199 12.52 -18.17 18.73
C GLU A 199 14.02 -18.45 18.81
N GLU A 200 14.60 -19.06 17.77
CA GLU A 200 16.02 -19.42 17.76
C GLU A 200 16.92 -18.18 17.87
N TRP A 201 16.74 -17.17 17.00
CA TRP A 201 17.67 -16.04 16.95
C TRP A 201 17.57 -15.11 18.16
N PHE A 202 16.35 -14.84 18.64
CA PHE A 202 16.14 -13.82 19.67
C PHE A 202 16.08 -14.40 21.08
N LEU A 203 15.60 -15.64 21.25
CA LEU A 203 15.45 -16.24 22.58
C LEU A 203 16.56 -17.23 22.93
N ASN A 204 16.94 -18.09 21.99
CA ASN A 204 17.96 -19.13 22.24
C ASN A 204 19.39 -18.61 22.01
N GLU A 205 19.63 -17.98 20.86
CA GLU A 205 20.93 -17.37 20.50
C GLU A 205 21.14 -16.01 21.19
N GLN A 206 20.08 -15.42 21.76
CA GLN A 206 20.12 -14.17 22.53
C GLN A 206 20.73 -12.99 21.75
N GLU A 207 20.20 -12.69 20.56
CA GLU A 207 20.60 -11.48 19.80
C GLU A 207 20.57 -10.23 20.70
N GLU A 208 21.72 -9.57 20.78
CA GLU A 208 21.95 -8.38 21.60
C GLU A 208 21.52 -7.10 20.87
N PHE A 209 20.92 -6.17 21.60
CA PHE A 209 20.46 -4.87 21.12
C PHE A 209 21.02 -3.72 21.96
N THR A 210 21.39 -2.63 21.28
CA THR A 210 21.85 -1.38 21.92
C THR A 210 20.85 -0.26 21.66
N PRO A 211 20.46 0.55 22.66
CA PRO A 211 19.63 1.73 22.44
C PRO A 211 20.19 2.64 21.34
N TYR A 212 19.33 3.25 20.52
CA TYR A 212 19.79 4.09 19.41
C TYR A 212 20.53 5.36 19.84
N ASN A 213 20.32 5.80 21.08
CA ASN A 213 20.88 6.99 21.70
C ASN A 213 21.96 6.68 22.76
N ASP A 214 22.23 5.41 23.03
CA ASP A 214 23.24 4.96 24.01
C ASP A 214 23.88 3.66 23.53
N SER A 215 25.15 3.74 23.14
CA SER A 215 25.93 2.60 22.65
C SER A 215 26.61 1.80 23.76
N THR A 216 26.48 2.21 25.03
CA THR A 216 27.17 1.57 26.16
C THR A 216 26.37 0.43 26.78
N GLU A 217 25.05 0.43 26.59
CA GLU A 217 24.14 -0.61 27.07
C GLU A 217 23.87 -1.66 25.99
N SER A 218 23.92 -2.94 26.37
CA SER A 218 23.52 -4.07 25.52
C SER A 218 22.46 -4.90 26.24
N LEU A 219 21.35 -5.19 25.57
CA LEU A 219 20.19 -5.87 26.12
C LEU A 219 19.68 -6.94 25.15
N THR A 220 19.26 -8.08 25.68
CA THR A 220 18.47 -9.08 24.93
C THR A 220 16.99 -8.69 24.86
N ILE A 221 16.20 -9.35 24.01
CA ILE A 221 14.73 -9.14 23.97
C ILE A 221 14.09 -9.47 25.31
N GLN A 222 14.52 -10.53 25.99
CA GLN A 222 14.02 -10.89 27.33
C GLN A 222 14.31 -9.79 28.35
N GLU A 223 15.47 -9.13 28.27
CA GLU A 223 15.81 -8.02 29.15
C GLU A 223 15.02 -6.76 28.81
N ILE A 224 14.80 -6.45 27.53
CA ILE A 224 13.95 -5.32 27.12
C ILE A 224 12.53 -5.48 27.69
N LEU A 225 11.95 -6.69 27.56
CA LEU A 225 10.63 -7.01 28.10
C LEU A 225 10.60 -6.96 29.63
N SER A 226 11.48 -7.71 30.31
CA SER A 226 11.48 -7.83 31.77
C SER A 226 11.81 -6.54 32.50
N LYS A 227 12.72 -5.72 31.95
CA LYS A 227 13.07 -4.39 32.49
C LYS A 227 12.13 -3.28 32.00
N LYS A 228 11.12 -3.60 31.18
CA LYS A 228 10.14 -2.66 30.60
C LYS A 228 10.82 -1.47 29.89
N ARG A 229 11.90 -1.73 29.16
CA ARG A 229 12.64 -0.67 28.46
C ARG A 229 11.85 -0.23 27.23
N VAL A 230 11.54 1.05 27.14
CA VAL A 230 10.85 1.69 26.00
C VAL A 230 11.88 2.40 25.13
N GLY A 231 11.66 2.40 23.80
CA GLY A 231 12.50 3.13 22.86
C GLY A 231 12.81 2.35 21.59
N VAL A 232 13.83 2.81 20.86
CA VAL A 232 14.33 2.17 19.63
C VAL A 232 15.74 1.63 19.88
N PHE A 233 16.00 0.42 19.39
CA PHE A 233 17.25 -0.30 19.62
C PHE A 233 17.77 -0.90 18.31
N PHE A 234 19.09 -0.95 18.15
CA PHE A 234 19.74 -1.63 17.02
C PHE A 234 20.33 -2.94 17.49
N SER A 235 20.20 -4.00 16.68
CA SER A 235 20.94 -5.22 16.95
C SER A 235 22.45 -4.97 16.86
N LYS A 236 23.25 -5.59 17.71
CA LYS A 236 24.71 -5.44 17.70
C LYS A 236 25.31 -5.83 16.36
N LEU A 237 24.82 -6.92 15.76
CA LEU A 237 25.09 -7.26 14.36
C LEU A 237 24.14 -6.49 13.43
N PRO A 238 24.61 -5.84 12.35
CA PRO A 238 23.77 -5.23 11.30
C PRO A 238 22.63 -6.11 10.84
N GLY A 239 21.40 -5.61 10.80
CA GLY A 239 20.26 -6.33 10.23
C GLY A 239 18.90 -6.07 10.89
N PHE A 240 18.84 -5.71 12.18
CA PHE A 240 17.58 -5.50 12.89
C PHE A 240 17.50 -4.16 13.63
N VAL A 241 16.28 -3.64 13.70
CA VAL A 241 15.89 -2.51 14.54
C VAL A 241 14.67 -2.95 15.35
N ALA A 242 14.72 -2.76 16.67
CA ALA A 242 13.61 -3.06 17.56
C ALA A 242 12.95 -1.76 18.04
N TRP A 243 11.62 -1.75 18.10
CA TRP A 243 10.83 -0.70 18.71
C TRP A 243 10.01 -1.27 19.86
N SER A 244 10.35 -0.84 21.08
CA SER A 244 9.69 -1.27 22.31
C SER A 244 8.67 -0.22 22.78
N ILE A 245 7.46 -0.68 23.07
CA ILE A 245 6.28 0.12 23.44
C ILE A 245 5.75 -0.39 24.78
N ASP A 246 5.53 0.51 25.74
CA ASP A 246 4.76 0.21 26.95
C ASP A 246 3.26 0.19 26.61
N LYS A 247 2.61 -0.95 26.84
CA LYS A 247 1.19 -1.21 26.55
C LYS A 247 0.24 -0.47 27.49
N HIS A 248 0.74 -0.05 28.66
CA HIS A 248 -0.07 0.63 29.68
C HIS A 248 0.01 2.17 29.56
N GLN A 249 0.82 2.68 28.66
CA GLN A 249 0.93 4.10 28.36
C GLN A 249 0.32 4.40 27.00
N ASP A 250 -0.33 5.56 26.90
CA ASP A 250 -0.80 6.05 25.61
C ASP A 250 0.37 6.25 24.64
N LEU A 251 0.20 5.82 23.38
CA LEU A 251 1.22 5.97 22.35
C LEU A 251 1.62 7.43 22.12
N LEU A 252 0.74 8.39 22.43
CA LEU A 252 1.02 9.82 22.40
C LEU A 252 2.24 10.18 23.27
N ASN A 253 2.42 9.54 24.43
CA ASN A 253 3.54 9.77 25.34
C ASN A 253 4.85 9.13 24.87
N GLN A 254 4.78 8.29 23.84
CA GLN A 254 5.92 7.54 23.29
C GLN A 254 6.13 7.87 21.80
N ILE A 255 5.45 8.90 21.28
CA ILE A 255 5.34 9.23 19.85
C ILE A 255 6.69 9.55 19.19
N GLU A 256 7.64 10.07 19.96
CA GLU A 256 8.97 10.45 19.47
C GLU A 256 9.81 9.25 19.01
N ASN A 257 9.47 8.03 19.47
CA ASN A 257 10.13 6.79 19.07
C ASN A 257 9.68 6.26 17.70
N ILE A 258 8.52 6.70 17.20
CA ILE A 258 7.97 6.22 15.93
C ILE A 258 8.92 6.60 14.78
N ARG A 259 9.38 7.86 14.75
CA ARG A 259 10.16 8.37 13.62
C ARG A 259 11.56 7.73 13.51
N PRO A 260 12.36 7.58 14.59
CA PRO A 260 13.60 6.82 14.53
C PRO A 260 13.39 5.39 14.02
N PHE A 261 12.38 4.68 14.53
CA PHE A 261 12.07 3.33 14.07
C PHE A 261 11.73 3.31 12.58
N THR A 262 10.81 4.13 12.09
CA THR A 262 10.38 4.08 10.67
C THR A 262 11.43 4.60 9.69
N LEU A 263 12.39 5.41 10.16
CA LEU A 263 13.54 5.84 9.35
C LEU A 263 14.61 4.75 9.24
N ASP A 264 14.85 3.98 10.29
CA ASP A 264 15.90 2.95 10.28
C ASP A 264 15.40 1.54 9.99
N ALA A 265 14.09 1.29 10.11
CA ALA A 265 13.44 0.07 9.66
C ALA A 265 12.67 0.33 8.37
N ASP A 266 12.84 -0.54 7.38
CA ASP A 266 12.09 -0.47 6.12
C ASP A 266 10.99 -1.53 5.99
N LEU A 267 11.13 -2.66 6.69
CA LEU A 267 10.14 -3.72 6.81
C LEU A 267 10.00 -4.15 8.27
N ILE A 268 8.78 -4.32 8.75
CA ILE A 268 8.46 -5.09 9.95
C ILE A 268 8.54 -6.57 9.59
N LEU A 269 9.19 -7.34 10.45
CA LEU A 269 9.42 -8.77 10.27
C LEU A 269 8.55 -9.61 11.22
N GLY A 270 8.26 -9.06 12.39
CA GLY A 270 7.52 -9.71 13.47
C GLY A 270 7.59 -8.91 14.76
N ALA A 271 7.21 -9.53 15.87
CA ALA A 271 7.24 -8.90 17.18
C ALA A 271 7.32 -9.91 18.33
N PHE A 272 7.62 -9.42 19.51
CA PHE A 272 7.52 -10.11 20.79
C PHE A 272 6.62 -9.31 21.71
N SER A 273 5.78 -9.96 22.53
CA SER A 273 5.03 -9.24 23.56
C SER A 273 4.88 -10.04 24.83
N ASP A 274 4.91 -9.35 25.96
CA ASP A 274 4.47 -9.85 27.26
C ASP A 274 3.24 -9.07 27.76
N SER A 275 2.94 -9.17 29.05
CA SER A 275 1.85 -8.43 29.68
C SER A 275 2.03 -6.89 29.69
N ASN A 276 3.25 -6.36 29.55
CA ASN A 276 3.55 -4.94 29.73
C ASN A 276 4.06 -4.26 28.46
N THR A 277 4.74 -4.99 27.60
CA THR A 277 5.57 -4.44 26.54
C THR A 277 5.31 -5.18 25.24
N LEU A 278 5.31 -4.41 24.15
CA LEU A 278 5.34 -4.91 22.77
C LEU A 278 6.65 -4.46 22.14
N VAL A 279 7.45 -5.42 21.65
CA VAL A 279 8.70 -5.15 20.93
C VAL A 279 8.53 -5.56 19.47
N ILE A 280 8.43 -4.58 18.59
CA ILE A 280 8.29 -4.78 17.14
C ILE A 280 9.69 -4.86 16.52
N ILE A 281 9.95 -5.92 15.74
CA ILE A 281 11.22 -6.14 15.06
C ILE A 281 11.09 -5.76 13.59
N GLY A 282 11.92 -4.82 13.16
CA GLY A 282 12.08 -4.44 11.76
C GLY A 282 13.44 -4.85 11.20
N ARG A 283 13.51 -4.98 9.87
CA ARG A 283 14.76 -5.08 9.12
C ARG A 283 15.43 -3.71 9.11
N GLU A 284 16.70 -3.67 9.52
CA GLU A 284 17.53 -2.48 9.36
C GLU A 284 17.63 -2.11 7.89
N ARG A 285 17.32 -0.84 7.60
CA ARG A 285 16.96 -0.35 6.27
C ARG A 285 17.97 -0.73 5.19
N GLU A 286 17.47 -1.40 4.16
CA GLU A 286 18.19 -1.75 2.94
C GLU A 286 17.65 -0.97 1.73
N ALA A 287 16.34 -0.76 1.65
CA ALA A 287 15.72 0.09 0.64
C ALA A 287 15.87 1.56 1.02
N THR A 288 16.27 2.40 0.05
CA THR A 288 16.45 3.84 0.33
C THR A 288 15.12 4.49 0.74
N VAL A 289 15.19 5.62 1.44
CA VAL A 289 14.01 6.39 1.86
C VAL A 289 13.16 6.83 0.66
N GLN A 290 13.79 7.07 -0.49
CA GLN A 290 13.10 7.40 -1.73
C GLN A 290 12.37 6.19 -2.35
N GLU A 291 12.97 5.00 -2.28
CA GLU A 291 12.36 3.76 -2.80
C GLU A 291 11.20 3.28 -1.93
N LEU A 292 11.44 3.15 -0.62
CA LEU A 292 10.48 2.68 0.37
C LEU A 292 10.37 3.70 1.49
N PRO A 293 9.49 4.72 1.36
CA PRO A 293 9.40 5.79 2.33
C PRO A 293 8.98 5.26 3.71
N PRO A 294 9.48 5.86 4.81
CA PRO A 294 9.08 5.55 6.17
C PRO A 294 7.56 5.46 6.31
N LEU A 295 7.10 4.52 7.13
CA LEU A 295 5.71 4.52 7.55
C LEU A 295 5.40 5.83 8.28
N ARG A 296 4.24 6.40 7.97
CA ARG A 296 3.83 7.72 8.47
C ARG A 296 3.35 7.64 9.89
N ILE A 297 3.74 8.62 10.68
CA ILE A 297 3.31 8.75 12.07
C ILE A 297 1.79 8.89 12.12
N GLU A 298 1.20 9.67 11.19
CA GLU A 298 -0.25 9.88 11.13
C GLU A 298 -1.03 8.58 10.89
N THR A 299 -0.48 7.69 10.05
CA THR A 299 -1.11 6.40 9.77
C THR A 299 -0.92 5.45 10.96
N ILE A 300 0.26 5.45 11.60
CA ILE A 300 0.53 4.61 12.78
C ILE A 300 -0.37 5.01 13.95
N THR A 301 -0.50 6.31 14.25
CA THR A 301 -1.37 6.81 15.33
C THR A 301 -2.85 6.62 15.01
N LEU A 302 -3.23 6.74 13.73
CA LEU A 302 -4.57 6.33 13.28
C LEU A 302 -4.84 4.86 13.58
N LEU A 303 -3.94 3.95 13.23
CA LEU A 303 -4.14 2.52 13.51
C LEU A 303 -4.25 2.22 15.02
N ALA A 304 -3.49 2.94 15.85
CA ALA A 304 -3.55 2.81 17.31
C ALA A 304 -4.81 3.44 17.94
N SER A 305 -5.53 4.33 17.25
CA SER A 305 -6.80 4.90 17.75
C SER A 305 -8.02 4.05 17.42
N ILE A 306 -7.87 3.09 16.50
CA ILE A 306 -8.97 2.27 15.99
C ILE A 306 -9.27 1.14 16.97
N THR A 307 -10.55 1.02 17.33
CA THR A 307 -11.07 -0.07 18.18
C THR A 307 -11.88 -1.09 17.38
N LYS A 308 -12.23 -0.78 16.13
CA LYS A 308 -12.93 -1.70 15.24
C LYS A 308 -11.99 -2.83 14.82
N LYS A 309 -12.54 -4.04 14.71
CA LYS A 309 -11.80 -5.24 14.27
C LYS A 309 -11.67 -5.38 12.76
N GLU A 310 -12.42 -4.58 12.00
CA GLU A 310 -12.41 -4.59 10.55
C GLU A 310 -12.42 -3.16 10.01
N LEU A 311 -11.55 -2.92 9.03
CA LEU A 311 -11.57 -1.75 8.15
C LEU A 311 -11.80 -2.23 6.72
N SER A 312 -12.47 -1.42 5.92
CA SER A 312 -12.91 -1.86 4.59
C SER A 312 -12.60 -0.83 3.52
N GLN A 313 -12.15 -1.33 2.38
CA GLN A 313 -12.08 -0.64 1.11
C GLN A 313 -12.81 -1.48 0.05
N SER A 314 -13.52 -0.83 -0.86
CA SER A 314 -14.22 -1.45 -2.00
C SER A 314 -14.02 -0.65 -3.27
N LEU A 315 -13.83 -1.40 -4.37
CA LEU A 315 -14.08 -0.93 -5.73
C LEU A 315 -14.88 -2.00 -6.47
N ASP A 316 -16.20 -1.87 -6.49
CA ASP A 316 -17.05 -2.83 -7.18
C ASP A 316 -17.75 -2.13 -8.36
N ILE A 317 -17.30 -2.46 -9.58
CA ILE A 317 -17.89 -1.92 -10.83
C ILE A 317 -19.27 -2.53 -11.13
N ASN A 318 -19.70 -3.52 -10.35
CA ASN A 318 -21.02 -4.14 -10.40
C ASN A 318 -21.90 -3.75 -9.19
N ASP A 319 -21.51 -2.75 -8.40
CA ASP A 319 -22.40 -2.14 -7.41
C ASP A 319 -23.66 -1.59 -8.08
N PHE A 320 -24.75 -1.44 -7.31
CA PHE A 320 -26.10 -1.19 -7.81
C PHE A 320 -26.24 -0.06 -8.85
N LEU A 321 -25.39 0.98 -8.76
CA LEU A 321 -25.36 2.10 -9.71
C LEU A 321 -23.99 2.30 -10.37
N ALA A 322 -23.05 1.38 -10.18
CA ALA A 322 -21.77 1.38 -10.88
C ALA A 322 -21.92 0.68 -12.24
N GLY A 323 -21.04 0.99 -13.19
CA GLY A 323 -20.99 0.28 -14.47
C GLY A 323 -20.72 1.16 -15.67
N LYS A 324 -21.03 0.63 -16.87
CA LYS A 324 -20.65 1.23 -18.15
C LYS A 324 -21.56 2.40 -18.50
N MET A 325 -20.97 3.59 -18.56
CA MET A 325 -21.62 4.81 -19.03
C MET A 325 -21.77 4.80 -20.56
N SER A 326 -22.62 5.68 -21.08
CA SER A 326 -22.89 5.84 -22.52
C SER A 326 -21.66 6.18 -23.37
N ASN A 327 -20.60 6.73 -22.77
CA ASN A 327 -19.33 7.03 -23.44
C ASN A 327 -18.33 5.85 -23.44
N GLY A 328 -18.78 4.64 -23.08
CA GLY A 328 -17.98 3.42 -23.06
C GLY A 328 -17.06 3.23 -21.86
N HIS A 329 -16.98 4.22 -20.95
CA HIS A 329 -16.18 4.11 -19.72
C HIS A 329 -17.02 3.54 -18.59
N ASP A 330 -16.39 2.76 -17.71
CA ASP A 330 -17.02 2.36 -16.46
C ASP A 330 -16.74 3.40 -15.38
N TRP A 331 -17.74 3.66 -14.55
CA TRP A 331 -17.54 4.41 -13.31
C TRP A 331 -17.84 3.52 -12.10
N CYS A 332 -17.10 3.75 -11.03
CA CYS A 332 -17.28 3.06 -9.76
C CYS A 332 -16.98 4.02 -8.59
N PRO A 333 -17.88 4.16 -7.61
CA PRO A 333 -17.60 4.89 -6.39
C PRO A 333 -16.56 4.14 -5.53
N THR A 334 -15.68 4.89 -4.86
CA THR A 334 -14.76 4.32 -3.86
C THR A 334 -15.42 4.32 -2.49
N TYR A 335 -15.54 3.13 -1.91
CA TYR A 335 -16.04 2.99 -0.55
C TYR A 335 -14.89 2.68 0.39
N LEU A 336 -14.58 3.64 1.26
CA LEU A 336 -13.63 3.48 2.36
C LEU A 336 -14.40 3.55 3.68
N SER A 337 -13.92 2.83 4.70
CA SER A 337 -14.39 3.06 6.06
C SER A 337 -14.03 4.49 6.51
N ASN A 338 -14.79 5.01 7.46
CA ASN A 338 -14.66 6.41 7.90
C ASN A 338 -13.23 6.78 8.33
N GLU A 339 -12.53 5.82 8.93
CA GLU A 339 -11.15 5.94 9.41
C GLU A 339 -10.14 6.08 8.27
N LEU A 340 -10.42 5.49 7.10
CA LEU A 340 -9.50 5.43 5.96
C LEU A 340 -9.70 6.58 4.97
N GLU A 341 -10.84 7.25 4.98
CA GLU A 341 -11.15 8.33 4.04
C GLU A 341 -10.18 9.51 4.20
N ASN A 342 -9.61 9.98 3.08
CA ASN A 342 -8.63 11.06 3.04
C ASN A 342 -7.36 10.79 3.86
N THR A 343 -6.95 9.52 3.95
CA THR A 343 -5.70 9.09 4.59
C THR A 343 -4.77 8.42 3.59
N GLU A 344 -3.49 8.31 3.93
CA GLU A 344 -2.53 7.55 3.12
C GLU A 344 -2.94 6.09 2.97
N LEU A 345 -3.36 5.43 4.06
CA LEU A 345 -3.72 4.03 3.99
C LEU A 345 -4.94 3.82 3.08
N GLY A 346 -5.94 4.70 3.13
CA GLY A 346 -7.08 4.66 2.21
C GLY A 346 -6.66 4.78 0.74
N ASP A 347 -5.73 5.67 0.42
CA ASP A 347 -5.17 5.83 -0.93
C ASP A 347 -4.39 4.58 -1.37
N LEU A 348 -3.52 4.06 -0.50
CA LEU A 348 -2.72 2.85 -0.76
C LEU A 348 -3.60 1.61 -1.00
N LEU A 349 -4.64 1.40 -0.17
CA LEU A 349 -5.59 0.30 -0.35
C LEU A 349 -6.34 0.45 -1.68
N THR A 350 -6.72 1.66 -2.05
CA THR A 350 -7.38 1.92 -3.34
C THR A 350 -6.44 1.59 -4.51
N LEU A 351 -5.18 2.05 -4.46
CA LEU A 351 -4.19 1.79 -5.50
C LEU A 351 -3.88 0.29 -5.65
N THR A 352 -3.67 -0.39 -4.53
CA THR A 352 -3.28 -1.81 -4.52
C THR A 352 -4.42 -2.74 -4.91
N ASP A 353 -5.67 -2.33 -4.73
CA ASP A 353 -6.85 -3.02 -5.25
C ASP A 353 -6.94 -2.94 -6.78
N ILE A 354 -6.68 -1.75 -7.34
CA ILE A 354 -6.58 -1.55 -8.80
C ILE A 354 -5.47 -2.46 -9.36
N ILE A 355 -4.30 -2.48 -8.72
CA ILE A 355 -3.16 -3.33 -9.11
C ILE A 355 -3.53 -4.82 -9.09
N LEU A 356 -4.19 -5.28 -8.01
CA LEU A 356 -4.63 -6.68 -7.90
C LEU A 356 -5.53 -7.06 -9.07
N LYS A 357 -6.54 -6.24 -9.34
CA LYS A 357 -7.52 -6.48 -10.41
C LYS A 357 -6.85 -6.42 -11.77
N ASP A 358 -6.05 -5.38 -12.06
CA ASP A 358 -5.44 -5.18 -13.38
C ASP A 358 -4.47 -6.30 -13.72
N TRP A 359 -3.57 -6.63 -12.80
CA TRP A 359 -2.52 -7.61 -13.07
C TRP A 359 -3.06 -9.03 -13.08
N SER A 360 -4.03 -9.37 -12.21
CA SER A 360 -4.75 -10.64 -12.32
C SER A 360 -5.49 -10.78 -13.65
N GLU A 361 -5.78 -9.64 -14.29
CA GLU A 361 -6.48 -9.55 -15.56
C GLU A 361 -5.57 -9.21 -16.75
N SER A 362 -4.28 -9.56 -16.61
CA SER A 362 -3.26 -9.44 -17.65
C SER A 362 -3.11 -8.01 -18.21
N GLY A 363 -3.25 -6.98 -17.37
CA GLY A 363 -3.00 -5.58 -17.75
C GLY A 363 -4.10 -4.96 -18.60
N THR A 364 -5.31 -5.51 -18.56
CA THR A 364 -6.41 -5.07 -19.42
C THR A 364 -7.25 -3.94 -18.81
N ILE A 365 -7.04 -3.56 -17.52
CA ILE A 365 -7.66 -2.38 -16.92
C ILE A 365 -6.88 -1.13 -17.34
N LYS A 366 -7.52 -0.28 -18.13
CA LYS A 366 -6.99 1.08 -18.37
C LYS A 366 -7.65 2.08 -17.43
N GLU A 367 -6.85 2.64 -16.53
CA GLU A 367 -7.22 3.79 -15.69
C GLU A 367 -6.32 4.97 -16.11
N ASN A 368 -6.91 6.03 -16.68
CA ASN A 368 -6.16 7.18 -17.23
C ASN A 368 -5.64 8.17 -16.17
N TYR A 369 -6.28 8.25 -15.02
CA TYR A 369 -5.98 9.11 -13.89
C TYR A 369 -5.06 8.45 -12.82
N TYR A 370 -4.96 7.11 -12.80
CA TYR A 370 -4.23 6.22 -11.89
C TYR A 370 -3.22 5.35 -12.64
N ARG A 371 -2.42 5.96 -13.52
CA ARG A 371 -1.38 5.24 -14.27
C ARG A 371 -0.25 4.78 -13.33
N TYR A 372 -0.28 3.51 -12.98
CA TYR A 372 0.82 2.81 -12.31
C TYR A 372 1.69 2.10 -13.36
N PRO A 373 3.02 1.99 -13.18
CA PRO A 373 3.85 1.26 -14.14
C PRO A 373 3.47 -0.22 -14.25
N HIS A 374 3.32 -0.72 -15.47
CA HIS A 374 3.07 -2.14 -15.71
C HIS A 374 4.34 -2.98 -15.45
N PRO A 375 4.21 -4.16 -14.83
CA PRO A 375 5.30 -5.11 -14.67
C PRO A 375 5.65 -5.75 -16.02
N SER A 376 6.83 -6.38 -16.11
CA SER A 376 7.29 -7.03 -17.36
C SER A 376 6.49 -8.29 -17.74
N TYR A 377 5.80 -8.89 -16.79
CA TYR A 377 4.91 -10.04 -16.98
C TYR A 377 3.77 -10.03 -15.96
N TYR A 378 2.70 -10.77 -16.25
CA TYR A 378 1.51 -10.91 -15.41
C TYR A 378 1.44 -12.30 -14.78
N PRO A 379 0.70 -12.49 -13.66
CA PRO A 379 0.54 -13.80 -13.04
C PRO A 379 -0.16 -14.78 -13.99
N PHE A 380 -0.99 -14.30 -14.93
CA PHE A 380 -1.71 -15.13 -15.89
C PHE A 380 -1.49 -14.64 -17.33
N ASP A 381 -1.49 -15.59 -18.26
CA ASP A 381 -1.32 -15.45 -19.71
C ASP A 381 -2.52 -14.80 -20.42
N LYS A 382 -3.68 -14.85 -19.78
CA LYS A 382 -4.91 -14.19 -20.20
C LYS A 382 -5.73 -13.80 -18.95
N PRO A 383 -6.66 -12.82 -19.08
CA PRO A 383 -7.68 -12.50 -18.09
C PRO A 383 -8.14 -13.71 -17.26
N LEU A 384 -7.95 -13.67 -15.94
CA LEU A 384 -8.23 -14.81 -15.06
C LEU A 384 -9.70 -15.20 -15.12
N PHE A 385 -10.63 -14.23 -15.10
CA PHE A 385 -12.06 -14.55 -15.22
C PHE A 385 -12.37 -15.28 -16.54
N LYS A 386 -11.73 -14.92 -17.68
CA LYS A 386 -11.90 -15.63 -18.96
C LYS A 386 -11.30 -17.02 -18.91
N LYS A 387 -10.14 -17.17 -18.25
CA LYS A 387 -9.49 -18.48 -18.06
C LYS A 387 -10.37 -19.44 -17.27
N LEU A 388 -11.12 -18.92 -16.29
CA LEU A 388 -12.10 -19.67 -15.50
C LEU A 388 -13.49 -19.69 -16.16
N GLY A 389 -13.71 -18.82 -17.16
CA GLY A 389 -14.97 -18.37 -17.75
C GLY A 389 -16.10 -18.27 -16.75
N LEU A 390 -15.84 -17.46 -15.74
CA LEU A 390 -16.84 -16.98 -14.82
C LEU A 390 -17.43 -15.70 -15.39
N ASN A 391 -18.70 -15.46 -15.09
CA ASN A 391 -19.35 -14.17 -15.40
C ASN A 391 -18.96 -13.10 -14.38
N GLU A 392 -18.38 -13.50 -13.24
CA GLU A 392 -17.89 -12.60 -12.21
C GLU A 392 -16.68 -13.25 -11.53
N LEU A 393 -15.70 -12.43 -11.16
CA LEU A 393 -14.68 -12.83 -10.20
C LEU A 393 -14.51 -11.75 -9.14
N VAL A 394 -14.48 -12.18 -7.88
CA VAL A 394 -14.15 -11.32 -6.74
C VAL A 394 -12.65 -11.40 -6.49
N TYR A 395 -12.00 -10.25 -6.39
CA TYR A 395 -10.58 -10.11 -6.07
C TYR A 395 -10.48 -9.54 -4.66
N ASN A 396 -9.71 -10.19 -3.79
CA ASN A 396 -9.55 -9.71 -2.43
C ASN A 396 -8.14 -9.96 -1.91
N TRP A 397 -7.58 -8.98 -1.22
CA TRP A 397 -6.42 -9.20 -0.37
C TRP A 397 -6.87 -9.80 0.96
N ASN A 398 -6.42 -11.01 1.27
CA ASN A 398 -6.75 -11.71 2.50
C ASN A 398 -5.76 -11.34 3.60
N THR A 399 -6.28 -10.79 4.70
CA THR A 399 -5.50 -10.36 5.86
C THR A 399 -5.47 -11.37 7.00
N ASN A 400 -6.38 -12.34 7.04
CA ASN A 400 -6.49 -13.31 8.14
C ASN A 400 -5.26 -14.23 8.26
N ASP A 401 -4.48 -14.38 7.17
CA ASP A 401 -3.27 -15.22 7.12
C ASP A 401 -1.99 -14.42 6.84
N ALA A 402 -2.04 -13.11 7.09
CA ALA A 402 -0.90 -12.22 6.94
C ALA A 402 0.10 -12.38 8.10
N MET A 403 -0.39 -12.57 9.33
CA MET A 403 0.42 -12.71 10.54
C MET A 403 0.05 -13.95 11.35
N TYR A 404 1.07 -14.59 11.91
CA TYR A 404 0.96 -15.75 12.79
C TYR A 404 1.51 -15.42 14.17
N ALA A 405 0.94 -16.04 15.20
CA ALA A 405 1.44 -15.93 16.56
C ALA A 405 1.51 -17.29 17.28
N ILE A 406 2.43 -17.41 18.23
CA ILE A 406 2.49 -18.51 19.19
C ILE A 406 2.64 -17.93 20.60
N ASP A 407 1.88 -18.47 21.54
CA ASP A 407 1.91 -18.08 22.94
C ASP A 407 2.76 -19.08 23.73
N TYR A 408 3.79 -18.58 24.39
CA TYR A 408 4.51 -19.25 25.47
C TYR A 408 4.05 -18.70 26.82
N ASP A 409 4.45 -19.36 27.92
CA ASP A 409 3.99 -19.01 29.27
C ASP A 409 4.23 -17.53 29.64
N SER A 410 5.29 -16.90 29.12
CA SER A 410 5.67 -15.51 29.45
C SER A 410 5.82 -14.57 28.26
N VAL A 411 5.69 -15.06 27.02
CA VAL A 411 5.92 -14.27 25.80
C VAL A 411 5.10 -14.79 24.64
N THR A 412 4.52 -13.89 23.85
CA THR A 412 3.93 -14.19 22.54
C THR A 412 4.92 -13.78 21.45
N ILE A 413 5.20 -14.68 20.50
CA ILE A 413 6.00 -14.39 19.31
C ILE A 413 5.07 -14.20 18.12
N TYR A 414 5.30 -13.16 17.33
CA TYR A 414 4.56 -12.84 16.10
C TYR A 414 5.51 -12.86 14.90
N THR A 415 5.08 -13.43 13.78
CA THR A 415 5.80 -13.36 12.50
C THR A 415 4.84 -13.19 11.34
N LEU A 416 5.30 -12.51 10.29
CA LEU A 416 4.54 -12.37 9.05
C LEU A 416 4.72 -13.60 8.16
N ASN A 417 3.68 -13.93 7.39
CA ASN A 417 3.78 -14.95 6.35
C ASN A 417 4.84 -14.55 5.33
N ARG A 418 4.67 -13.34 4.78
CA ARG A 418 5.53 -12.69 3.79
C ARG A 418 5.45 -11.18 3.95
N THR A 419 6.52 -10.46 3.65
CA THR A 419 6.54 -8.98 3.73
C THR A 419 6.26 -8.28 2.40
N GLY A 420 6.30 -8.98 1.27
CA GLY A 420 6.22 -8.37 -0.07
C GLY A 420 4.80 -7.99 -0.53
N SER A 421 3.80 -8.78 -0.15
CA SER A 421 2.38 -8.46 -0.39
C SER A 421 1.48 -9.21 0.60
N LEU A 422 0.20 -8.82 0.67
CA LEU A 422 -0.80 -9.62 1.38
C LEU A 422 -1.14 -10.89 0.58
N PRO A 423 -1.64 -11.96 1.24
CA PRO A 423 -2.27 -13.09 0.57
C PRO A 423 -3.40 -12.67 -0.37
N VAL A 424 -3.62 -13.43 -1.45
CA VAL A 424 -4.67 -13.16 -2.44
C VAL A 424 -5.76 -14.23 -2.32
N SER A 425 -7.02 -13.81 -2.41
CA SER A 425 -8.16 -14.71 -2.51
C SER A 425 -9.04 -14.33 -3.69
N TYR A 426 -9.56 -15.36 -4.35
CA TYR A 426 -10.40 -15.23 -5.53
C TYR A 426 -11.69 -16.04 -5.33
N PHE A 427 -12.85 -15.40 -5.52
CA PHE A 427 -14.15 -16.04 -5.33
C PHE A 427 -15.01 -15.92 -6.58
N ASN A 428 -15.86 -16.91 -6.84
CA ASN A 428 -16.76 -16.90 -8.00
C ASN A 428 -17.95 -15.94 -7.85
N SER A 429 -18.30 -15.53 -6.63
CA SER A 429 -19.15 -14.37 -6.36
C SER A 429 -18.98 -13.88 -4.91
N GLN A 430 -19.41 -12.66 -4.60
CA GLN A 430 -19.42 -12.17 -3.20
C GLN A 430 -20.34 -13.02 -2.30
N GLU A 431 -21.32 -13.68 -2.92
CA GLU A 431 -22.39 -14.39 -2.24
C GLU A 431 -22.09 -15.86 -1.95
N ARG A 432 -21.29 -16.47 -2.82
CA ARG A 432 -20.84 -17.84 -2.74
C ARG A 432 -19.32 -17.81 -2.54
N SER A 433 -18.88 -17.88 -1.28
CA SER A 433 -17.46 -17.81 -0.91
C SER A 433 -16.66 -19.07 -1.27
N TYR A 434 -16.98 -19.74 -2.38
CA TYR A 434 -16.18 -20.85 -2.86
C TYR A 434 -14.94 -20.26 -3.54
N SER A 435 -13.79 -20.44 -2.89
CA SER A 435 -12.50 -20.15 -3.50
C SER A 435 -12.41 -20.87 -4.85
N ILE A 436 -11.95 -20.18 -5.88
CA ILE A 436 -11.72 -20.77 -7.21
C ILE A 436 -10.52 -21.75 -7.23
N GLY A 437 -9.84 -21.92 -6.09
CA GLY A 437 -8.85 -22.95 -5.83
C GLY A 437 -7.47 -22.40 -5.49
N ALA A 438 -6.82 -23.05 -4.52
CA ALA A 438 -5.51 -22.70 -3.99
C ALA A 438 -4.41 -22.57 -5.07
N LYS A 439 -4.54 -23.26 -6.22
CA LYS A 439 -3.57 -23.16 -7.32
C LYS A 439 -3.44 -21.73 -7.87
N TYR A 440 -4.56 -21.04 -8.11
CA TYR A 440 -4.56 -19.69 -8.68
C TYR A 440 -4.16 -18.65 -7.64
N GLU A 441 -4.69 -18.78 -6.42
CA GLU A 441 -4.39 -17.91 -5.29
C GLU A 441 -2.91 -17.99 -4.89
N ASN A 442 -2.33 -19.19 -4.78
CA ASN A 442 -0.90 -19.35 -4.47
C ASN A 442 0.00 -18.78 -5.57
N ARG A 443 -0.38 -18.97 -6.85
CA ARG A 443 0.36 -18.41 -7.99
C ARG A 443 0.33 -16.89 -7.97
N ALA A 444 -0.83 -16.29 -7.77
CA ALA A 444 -0.98 -14.85 -7.66
C ALA A 444 -0.23 -14.31 -6.44
N TYR A 445 -0.41 -14.92 -5.26
CA TYR A 445 0.26 -14.51 -4.05
C TYR A 445 1.79 -14.56 -4.20
N HIS A 446 2.31 -15.64 -4.80
CA HIS A 446 3.74 -15.72 -5.10
C HIS A 446 4.21 -14.63 -6.05
N TYR A 447 3.49 -14.42 -7.14
CA TYR A 447 3.77 -13.35 -8.08
C TYR A 447 3.82 -11.98 -7.38
N PHE A 448 2.74 -11.55 -6.74
CA PHE A 448 2.66 -10.20 -6.14
C PHE A 448 3.72 -9.97 -5.06
N ALA A 449 3.99 -10.97 -4.22
CA ALA A 449 4.98 -10.84 -3.16
C ALA A 449 6.42 -10.73 -3.71
N THR A 450 6.75 -11.43 -4.81
CA THR A 450 8.11 -11.43 -5.38
C THR A 450 8.40 -10.25 -6.32
N LEU A 451 7.42 -9.40 -6.62
CA LEU A 451 7.62 -8.25 -7.51
C LEU A 451 8.51 -7.14 -6.91
N ASN A 452 8.78 -7.17 -5.60
CA ASN A 452 9.42 -6.08 -4.86
C ASN A 452 8.68 -4.74 -5.03
N ASN A 453 7.36 -4.77 -5.16
CA ASN A 453 6.56 -3.57 -5.28
C ASN A 453 6.49 -2.83 -3.93
N CYS A 454 6.92 -1.57 -3.91
CA CYS A 454 7.02 -0.80 -2.67
C CYS A 454 5.64 -0.55 -2.03
N ASP A 455 4.61 -0.25 -2.83
CA ASP A 455 3.28 0.08 -2.30
C ASP A 455 2.56 -1.17 -1.75
N LEU A 456 2.74 -2.35 -2.35
CA LEU A 456 2.26 -3.63 -1.82
C LEU A 456 2.95 -3.98 -0.48
N ALA A 457 4.26 -3.82 -0.38
CA ALA A 457 5.00 -4.08 0.85
C ALA A 457 4.53 -3.16 1.99
N ARG A 458 4.28 -1.87 1.71
CA ARG A 458 3.75 -0.90 2.69
C ARG A 458 2.38 -1.28 3.22
N VAL A 459 1.48 -1.80 2.36
CA VAL A 459 0.18 -2.30 2.80
C VAL A 459 0.34 -3.46 3.79
N VAL A 460 1.31 -4.36 3.57
CA VAL A 460 1.63 -5.42 4.56
C VAL A 460 2.10 -4.81 5.86
N GLN A 461 2.99 -3.82 5.82
CA GLN A 461 3.54 -3.19 7.04
C GLN A 461 2.44 -2.53 7.88
N TYR A 462 1.53 -1.79 7.26
CA TYR A 462 0.39 -1.19 7.97
C TYR A 462 -0.59 -2.24 8.47
N THR A 463 -0.80 -3.32 7.73
CA THR A 463 -1.64 -4.44 8.19
C THR A 463 -1.03 -5.12 9.42
N ALA A 464 0.29 -5.32 9.43
CA ALA A 464 1.01 -5.88 10.57
C ALA A 464 0.85 -5.02 11.81
N LEU A 465 1.05 -3.70 11.70
CA LEU A 465 0.85 -2.77 12.82
C LEU A 465 -0.60 -2.78 13.32
N TYR A 466 -1.58 -2.77 12.41
CA TYR A 466 -2.99 -2.83 12.79
C TYR A 466 -3.30 -4.09 13.61
N GLN A 467 -2.84 -5.25 13.16
CA GLN A 467 -3.04 -6.51 13.87
C GLN A 467 -2.31 -6.54 15.22
N LEU A 468 -1.03 -6.11 15.25
CA LEU A 468 -0.24 -6.04 16.48
C LEU A 468 -0.87 -5.10 17.51
N PHE A 469 -1.33 -3.92 17.10
CA PHE A 469 -1.92 -2.92 18.01
C PHE A 469 -3.24 -3.39 18.59
N ILE A 470 -4.14 -3.95 17.78
CA ILE A 470 -5.42 -4.49 18.27
C ILE A 470 -5.18 -5.65 19.23
N ASP A 471 -4.31 -6.60 18.89
CA ASP A 471 -4.06 -7.78 19.72
C ASP A 471 -3.34 -7.44 21.04
N ASN A 472 -2.54 -6.37 21.05
CA ASN A 472 -1.81 -5.91 22.23
C ASN A 472 -2.44 -4.71 22.94
N ASN A 473 -3.65 -4.29 22.55
CA ASN A 473 -4.38 -3.14 23.10
C ASN A 473 -3.55 -1.84 23.14
N ILE A 474 -2.75 -1.59 22.11
CA ILE A 474 -2.05 -0.31 21.97
C ILE A 474 -3.08 0.77 21.65
N GLN A 475 -3.06 1.87 22.42
CA GLN A 475 -4.03 2.96 22.30
C GLN A 475 -3.34 4.29 21.97
N TYR A 476 -4.07 5.12 21.24
CA TYR A 476 -3.71 6.52 21.00
C TYR A 476 -4.93 7.42 21.22
N SER A 477 -4.88 8.28 22.23
CA SER A 477 -5.96 9.20 22.58
C SER A 477 -5.85 10.58 21.93
N GLY A 478 -4.80 10.83 21.13
CA GLY A 478 -4.60 12.11 20.46
C GLY A 478 -5.53 12.31 19.26
N ASN A 479 -5.47 13.49 18.66
CA ASN A 479 -6.29 13.82 17.49
C ASN A 479 -5.85 13.00 16.27
N THR A 480 -6.80 12.31 15.64
CA THR A 480 -6.61 11.68 14.32
C THR A 480 -7.38 12.47 13.26
N HIS A 481 -6.72 12.81 12.16
CA HIS A 481 -7.24 13.79 11.19
C HIS A 481 -7.98 13.18 9.99
N SER A 482 -8.64 12.01 10.15
CA SER A 482 -9.50 11.45 9.11
C SER A 482 -10.74 12.32 8.91
N VAL A 483 -11.00 12.74 7.68
CA VAL A 483 -12.15 13.58 7.34
C VAL A 483 -13.10 12.76 6.48
N TYR A 484 -14.24 12.39 7.05
CA TYR A 484 -15.30 11.68 6.32
C TYR A 484 -16.44 12.63 5.93
N PRO A 485 -16.79 12.77 4.63
CA PRO A 485 -17.92 13.60 4.23
C PRO A 485 -19.26 12.98 4.69
N LYS A 486 -19.93 13.64 5.65
CA LYS A 486 -21.16 13.12 6.29
C LYS A 486 -22.30 12.80 5.30
N ASN A 487 -22.35 13.49 4.17
CA ASN A 487 -23.36 13.29 3.14
C ASN A 487 -23.02 12.15 2.16
N LYS A 488 -21.76 11.67 2.09
CA LYS A 488 -21.31 10.65 1.12
C LYS A 488 -22.22 9.41 1.07
N PRO A 489 -22.68 8.83 2.21
CA PRO A 489 -23.60 7.68 2.19
C PRO A 489 -24.95 7.92 1.52
N TYR A 490 -25.38 9.17 1.39
CA TYR A 490 -26.73 9.52 0.95
C TYR A 490 -26.79 10.03 -0.49
N LEU A 491 -25.63 10.31 -1.12
CA LEU A 491 -25.56 10.88 -2.46
C LEU A 491 -26.17 9.97 -3.54
N LEU A 492 -26.15 8.66 -3.33
CA LEU A 492 -26.71 7.69 -4.27
C LEU A 492 -28.15 7.27 -3.93
N LEU A 493 -28.70 7.71 -2.80
CA LEU A 493 -30.01 7.26 -2.33
C LEU A 493 -31.14 7.61 -3.30
N LYS A 494 -31.17 8.85 -3.80
CA LYS A 494 -32.23 9.29 -4.73
C LYS A 494 -32.15 8.51 -6.07
N PRO A 495 -30.99 8.42 -6.74
CA PRO A 495 -30.84 7.56 -7.91
C PRO A 495 -31.21 6.09 -7.66
N THR A 496 -30.88 5.55 -6.49
CA THR A 496 -31.25 4.17 -6.12
C THR A 496 -32.75 3.99 -6.02
N LEU A 497 -33.46 4.92 -5.37
CA LEU A 497 -34.93 4.90 -5.30
C LEU A 497 -35.56 4.89 -6.69
N THR A 498 -35.09 5.78 -7.57
CA THR A 498 -35.60 5.86 -8.95
C THR A 498 -35.41 4.54 -9.71
N LEU A 499 -34.26 3.87 -9.57
CA LEU A 499 -34.04 2.57 -10.21
C LEU A 499 -34.94 1.47 -9.64
N LEU A 500 -35.15 1.45 -8.31
CA LEU A 500 -36.08 0.50 -7.69
C LEU A 500 -37.52 0.72 -8.19
N GLU A 501 -37.97 1.96 -8.29
CA GLU A 501 -39.28 2.33 -8.85
C GLU A 501 -39.41 1.87 -10.30
N ILE A 502 -38.35 2.00 -11.12
CA ILE A 502 -38.34 1.47 -12.49
C ILE A 502 -38.54 -0.05 -12.47
N LEU A 503 -37.75 -0.78 -11.69
CA LEU A 503 -37.82 -2.25 -11.60
C LEU A 503 -39.19 -2.75 -11.13
N GLU A 504 -39.81 -2.05 -10.18
CA GLU A 504 -41.16 -2.34 -9.70
C GLU A 504 -42.22 -2.16 -10.79
N ASN A 505 -42.05 -1.16 -11.67
CA ASN A 505 -43.05 -0.76 -12.65
C ASN A 505 -42.82 -1.28 -14.09
N LEU A 506 -41.76 -2.07 -14.34
CA LEU A 506 -41.48 -2.64 -15.67
C LEU A 506 -42.69 -3.43 -16.22
N SER A 507 -43.06 -3.18 -17.48
CA SER A 507 -44.09 -3.98 -18.17
C SER A 507 -43.54 -5.35 -18.56
N GLN A 508 -44.40 -6.35 -18.79
CA GLN A 508 -43.94 -7.66 -19.26
C GLN A 508 -43.25 -7.57 -20.63
N ALA A 509 -43.72 -6.68 -21.50
CA ALA A 509 -43.09 -6.42 -22.80
C ALA A 509 -41.66 -5.87 -22.65
N ASP A 510 -41.44 -4.98 -21.67
CA ASP A 510 -40.09 -4.47 -21.37
C ASP A 510 -39.19 -5.56 -20.81
N ILE A 511 -39.70 -6.38 -19.87
CA ILE A 511 -38.95 -7.52 -19.30
C ILE A 511 -38.52 -8.47 -20.41
N ASP A 512 -39.43 -8.83 -21.32
CA ASP A 512 -39.14 -9.77 -22.42
C ASP A 512 -38.10 -9.19 -23.39
N LYS A 513 -38.19 -7.90 -23.70
CA LYS A 513 -37.25 -7.18 -24.57
C LYS A 513 -35.86 -7.07 -23.95
N ILE A 514 -35.77 -6.67 -22.68
CA ILE A 514 -34.51 -6.52 -21.95
C ILE A 514 -33.84 -7.90 -21.79
N SER A 515 -34.61 -8.92 -21.40
CA SER A 515 -34.11 -10.29 -21.23
C SER A 515 -33.57 -10.88 -22.53
N ASP A 516 -34.23 -10.64 -23.67
CA ASP A 516 -33.76 -11.06 -25.00
C ASP A 516 -32.42 -10.40 -25.35
N SER A 517 -32.30 -9.09 -25.10
CA SER A 517 -31.08 -8.32 -25.37
C SER A 517 -29.90 -8.81 -24.55
N ILE A 518 -30.09 -9.02 -23.24
CA ILE A 518 -29.06 -9.55 -22.33
C ILE A 518 -28.64 -10.96 -22.75
N ALA A 519 -29.60 -11.85 -23.01
CA ALA A 519 -29.32 -13.24 -23.39
C ALA A 519 -28.45 -13.34 -24.65
N ARG A 520 -28.78 -12.58 -25.70
CA ARG A 520 -27.99 -12.55 -26.95
C ARG A 520 -26.57 -12.04 -26.71
N LYS A 521 -26.43 -10.99 -25.91
CA LYS A 521 -25.14 -10.37 -25.62
C LYS A 521 -24.23 -11.30 -24.82
N HIS A 522 -24.72 -11.84 -23.70
CA HIS A 522 -23.95 -12.77 -22.86
C HIS A 522 -23.59 -14.06 -23.61
N PHE A 523 -24.49 -14.57 -24.45
CA PHE A 523 -24.20 -15.70 -25.32
C PHE A 523 -23.00 -15.40 -26.22
N ASN A 524 -23.01 -14.27 -26.93
CA ASN A 524 -21.95 -13.91 -27.87
C ASN A 524 -20.62 -13.58 -27.18
N GLU A 525 -20.65 -12.86 -26.05
CA GLU A 525 -19.45 -12.35 -25.38
C GLU A 525 -18.77 -13.39 -24.46
N ILE A 526 -19.53 -14.32 -23.87
CA ILE A 526 -19.03 -15.18 -22.80
C ILE A 526 -19.19 -16.67 -23.12
N HIS A 527 -20.37 -17.10 -23.61
CA HIS A 527 -20.72 -18.52 -23.62
C HIS A 527 -20.42 -19.23 -24.95
N LYS A 528 -20.50 -18.54 -26.09
CA LYS A 528 -20.40 -19.15 -27.42
C LYS A 528 -19.10 -19.95 -27.63
N GLU A 529 -17.95 -19.35 -27.33
CA GLU A 529 -16.65 -20.00 -27.50
C GLU A 529 -16.53 -21.26 -26.63
N ARG A 530 -17.04 -21.23 -25.40
CA ARG A 530 -16.97 -22.36 -24.48
C ARG A 530 -17.88 -23.50 -24.87
N ILE A 531 -19.07 -23.18 -25.38
CA ILE A 531 -19.97 -24.19 -25.94
C ILE A 531 -19.26 -24.86 -27.12
N LEU A 532 -18.57 -24.11 -27.98
CA LEU A 532 -17.77 -24.67 -29.07
C LEU A 532 -16.59 -25.51 -28.58
N GLU A 533 -15.84 -25.06 -27.57
CA GLU A 533 -14.76 -25.83 -26.94
C GLU A 533 -15.27 -27.14 -26.33
N GLN A 534 -16.41 -27.09 -25.63
CA GLN A 534 -17.04 -28.25 -25.03
C GLN A 534 -17.53 -29.24 -26.08
N ILE A 535 -18.16 -28.74 -27.16
CA ILE A 535 -18.54 -29.55 -28.33
C ILE A 535 -17.30 -30.25 -28.89
N THR A 536 -16.22 -29.50 -29.14
CA THR A 536 -14.97 -30.06 -29.69
C THR A 536 -14.39 -31.15 -28.77
N LYS A 537 -14.43 -30.91 -27.45
CA LYS A 537 -13.98 -31.88 -26.45
C LYS A 537 -14.84 -33.14 -26.44
N ASP A 538 -16.15 -33.01 -26.57
CA ASP A 538 -17.08 -34.14 -26.62
C ASP A 538 -16.94 -34.93 -27.92
N GLU A 539 -16.76 -34.26 -29.07
CA GLU A 539 -16.46 -34.89 -30.36
C GLU A 539 -15.21 -35.78 -30.28
N ILE A 540 -14.16 -35.30 -29.61
CA ILE A 540 -12.92 -36.05 -29.37
C ILE A 540 -13.16 -37.24 -28.43
N ASN A 541 -13.83 -37.01 -27.30
CA ASN A 541 -14.02 -38.03 -26.26
C ASN A 541 -14.95 -39.17 -26.69
N TYR A 542 -15.95 -38.86 -27.51
CA TYR A 542 -17.00 -39.80 -27.89
C TYR A 542 -16.97 -40.18 -29.38
N HIS A 543 -15.95 -39.74 -30.12
CA HIS A 543 -15.70 -40.09 -31.52
C HIS A 543 -16.88 -39.83 -32.47
N PHE A 544 -17.53 -38.67 -32.35
CA PHE A 544 -18.58 -38.21 -33.28
C PHE A 544 -18.27 -36.80 -33.79
N GLN A 545 -19.02 -36.35 -34.81
CA GLN A 545 -18.98 -34.96 -35.29
C GLN A 545 -20.34 -34.30 -35.14
N THR A 546 -20.36 -33.08 -34.63
CA THR A 546 -21.58 -32.27 -34.48
C THR A 546 -21.83 -31.50 -35.76
N THR A 547 -22.97 -31.74 -36.40
CA THR A 547 -23.41 -30.98 -37.58
C THR A 547 -23.68 -29.51 -37.21
N ASP A 548 -23.57 -28.61 -38.18
CA ASP A 548 -23.84 -27.19 -37.93
C ASP A 548 -25.29 -26.92 -37.51
N ASP A 549 -26.26 -27.69 -38.04
CA ASP A 549 -27.66 -27.64 -37.59
C ASP A 549 -27.80 -28.00 -36.10
N ASN A 550 -27.03 -28.97 -35.62
CA ASN A 550 -27.04 -29.34 -34.20
C ASN A 550 -26.39 -28.25 -33.34
N LYS A 551 -25.31 -27.61 -33.82
CA LYS A 551 -24.71 -26.45 -33.13
C LYS A 551 -25.70 -25.29 -33.03
N ILE A 552 -26.41 -24.97 -34.11
CA ILE A 552 -27.45 -23.92 -34.13
C ILE A 552 -28.55 -24.25 -33.12
N LYS A 553 -29.05 -25.49 -33.08
CA LYS A 553 -30.06 -25.93 -32.09
C LYS A 553 -29.56 -25.80 -30.65
N ILE A 554 -28.29 -26.13 -30.38
CA ILE A 554 -27.68 -25.95 -29.05
C ILE A 554 -27.68 -24.46 -28.67
N PHE A 555 -27.28 -23.59 -29.60
CA PHE A 555 -27.26 -22.14 -29.38
C PHE A 555 -28.66 -21.57 -29.14
N ASP A 556 -29.65 -21.95 -29.94
CA ASP A 556 -31.03 -21.50 -29.78
C ASP A 556 -31.65 -21.97 -28.46
N ASN A 557 -31.38 -23.22 -28.07
CA ASN A 557 -31.83 -23.76 -26.79
C ASN A 557 -31.20 -23.01 -25.61
N PHE A 558 -29.89 -22.70 -25.70
CA PHE A 558 -29.20 -21.89 -24.70
C PHE A 558 -29.85 -20.51 -24.56
N LEU A 559 -30.01 -19.79 -25.68
CA LEU A 559 -30.61 -18.45 -25.71
C LEU A 559 -32.04 -18.45 -25.14
N LYS A 560 -32.85 -19.44 -25.54
CA LYS A 560 -34.23 -19.59 -25.06
C LYS A 560 -34.29 -19.82 -23.55
N ASN A 561 -33.44 -20.68 -23.02
CA ASN A 561 -33.40 -20.97 -21.59
C ASN A 561 -32.89 -19.76 -20.80
N TYR A 562 -31.79 -19.15 -21.24
CA TYR A 562 -31.22 -17.97 -20.58
C TYR A 562 -32.20 -16.80 -20.54
N LYS A 563 -32.92 -16.54 -21.64
CA LYS A 563 -33.96 -15.52 -21.70
C LYS A 563 -35.08 -15.77 -20.67
N ARG A 564 -35.55 -17.02 -20.54
CA ARG A 564 -36.60 -17.37 -19.57
C ARG A 564 -36.13 -17.22 -18.13
N GLU A 565 -34.90 -17.65 -17.84
CA GLU A 565 -34.27 -17.48 -16.53
C GLU A 565 -34.20 -16.00 -16.16
N MET A 566 -33.72 -15.15 -17.08
CA MET A 566 -33.65 -13.71 -16.86
C MET A 566 -35.02 -13.07 -16.62
N ALA A 567 -36.01 -13.39 -17.45
CA ALA A 567 -37.37 -12.86 -17.28
C ALA A 567 -38.01 -13.31 -15.95
N SER A 568 -37.68 -14.52 -15.48
CA SER A 568 -38.11 -15.02 -14.17
C SER A 568 -37.47 -14.24 -13.03
N GLU A 569 -36.17 -13.91 -13.11
CA GLU A 569 -35.49 -13.08 -12.12
C GLU A 569 -36.12 -11.68 -12.02
N PHE A 570 -36.35 -11.00 -13.15
CA PHE A 570 -37.05 -9.70 -13.19
C PHE A 570 -38.42 -9.78 -12.51
N ASN A 571 -39.24 -10.77 -12.86
CA ASN A 571 -40.56 -10.96 -12.27
C ASN A 571 -40.52 -11.30 -10.78
N SER A 572 -39.46 -11.96 -10.31
CA SER A 572 -39.23 -12.20 -8.88
C SER A 572 -38.95 -10.89 -8.13
N ILE A 573 -38.04 -10.06 -8.66
CA ILE A 573 -37.70 -8.77 -8.06
C ILE A 573 -38.88 -7.81 -8.08
N LYS A 574 -39.60 -7.71 -9.20
CA LYS A 574 -40.81 -6.89 -9.31
C LYS A 574 -41.82 -7.22 -8.20
N ARG A 575 -42.10 -8.52 -7.97
CA ARG A 575 -42.99 -8.98 -6.90
C ARG A 575 -42.42 -8.70 -5.51
N LEU A 576 -41.11 -8.86 -5.33
CA LEU A 576 -40.45 -8.54 -4.06
C LEU A 576 -40.66 -7.07 -3.71
N LEU A 577 -40.41 -6.16 -4.66
CA LEU A 577 -40.52 -4.71 -4.45
C LEU A 577 -41.97 -4.27 -4.17
N ALA A 578 -42.93 -4.75 -4.96
CA ALA A 578 -44.35 -4.43 -4.79
C ALA A 578 -44.94 -4.89 -3.44
N ASN A 579 -44.31 -5.87 -2.78
CA ASN A 579 -44.74 -6.39 -1.48
C ASN A 579 -44.06 -5.70 -0.28
N LEU A 580 -43.16 -4.73 -0.51
CA LEU A 580 -42.55 -3.97 0.58
C LEU A 580 -43.47 -2.82 1.01
N ASN A 581 -43.53 -2.59 2.32
CA ASN A 581 -44.07 -1.32 2.80
C ASN A 581 -43.07 -0.18 2.52
N GLU A 582 -43.54 1.07 2.63
CA GLU A 582 -42.74 2.26 2.32
C GLU A 582 -41.45 2.36 3.15
N GLU A 583 -41.49 1.94 4.42
CA GLU A 583 -40.34 1.99 5.32
C GLU A 583 -39.26 0.98 4.90
N ASP A 584 -39.65 -0.27 4.65
CA ASP A 584 -38.78 -1.34 4.18
C ASP A 584 -38.20 -1.01 2.80
N PHE A 585 -38.98 -0.40 1.91
CA PHE A 585 -38.51 0.07 0.61
C PHE A 585 -37.40 1.13 0.76
N LYS A 586 -37.60 2.11 1.65
CA LYS A 586 -36.58 3.13 1.96
C LYS A 586 -35.34 2.52 2.63
N LYS A 587 -35.49 1.55 3.53
CA LYS A 587 -34.37 0.83 4.16
C LYS A 587 -33.58 0.02 3.13
N LEU A 588 -34.26 -0.68 2.23
CA LEU A 588 -33.66 -1.40 1.10
C LEU A 588 -32.86 -0.44 0.21
N ALA A 589 -33.45 0.70 -0.17
CA ALA A 589 -32.77 1.71 -0.97
C ALA A 589 -31.50 2.25 -0.29
N ARG A 590 -31.55 2.52 1.02
CA ARG A 590 -30.36 2.94 1.79
C ARG A 590 -29.27 1.87 1.77
N GLN A 591 -29.66 0.60 1.95
CA GLN A 591 -28.72 -0.52 1.92
C GLN A 591 -28.09 -0.69 0.53
N LEU A 592 -28.84 -0.49 -0.56
CA LEU A 592 -28.32 -0.60 -1.93
C LEU A 592 -27.47 0.61 -2.35
N ALA A 593 -27.84 1.82 -1.91
CA ALA A 593 -27.11 3.06 -2.23
C ALA A 593 -25.72 3.11 -1.59
N TYR A 594 -25.56 2.50 -0.41
CA TYR A 594 -24.31 2.48 0.32
C TYR A 594 -24.16 1.18 1.14
N PRO A 595 -23.81 0.06 0.48
CA PRO A 595 -23.89 -1.28 1.06
C PRO A 595 -22.96 -1.53 2.25
N ARG A 596 -21.94 -0.68 2.46
CA ARG A 596 -20.90 -0.86 3.49
C ARG A 596 -20.98 0.12 4.66
N GLY A 597 -22.01 0.97 4.74
CA GLY A 597 -22.09 2.06 5.75
C GLY A 597 -22.91 1.78 7.01
N THR A 598 -23.61 0.65 7.11
CA THR A 598 -24.45 0.36 8.30
C THR A 598 -24.25 -1.07 8.81
N SER A 599 -23.56 -1.22 9.93
CA SER A 599 -23.13 -2.51 10.51
C SER A 599 -23.96 -2.97 11.71
N LYS A 600 -25.09 -2.32 12.02
CA LYS A 600 -25.98 -2.78 13.10
C LYS A 600 -26.89 -3.90 12.61
N TYR A 601 -26.45 -5.14 12.82
CA TYR A 601 -27.24 -6.34 12.56
C TYR A 601 -28.34 -6.53 13.62
N THR A 602 -29.43 -5.76 13.51
CA THR A 602 -30.71 -6.19 14.08
C THR A 602 -31.31 -7.26 13.17
N LYS A 603 -32.22 -8.11 13.71
CA LYS A 603 -32.92 -9.13 12.91
C LYS A 603 -33.62 -8.51 11.69
N GLU A 604 -34.23 -7.34 11.88
CA GLU A 604 -34.90 -6.57 10.82
C GLU A 604 -33.91 -6.09 9.74
N ASN A 605 -32.78 -5.50 10.14
CA ASN A 605 -31.75 -5.05 9.21
C ASN A 605 -31.14 -6.23 8.43
N TYR A 606 -31.04 -7.41 9.05
CA TYR A 606 -30.58 -8.61 8.36
C TYR A 606 -31.57 -9.05 7.27
N GLN A 607 -32.88 -8.96 7.49
CA GLN A 607 -33.87 -9.27 6.44
C GLN A 607 -33.80 -8.26 5.29
N ILE A 608 -33.64 -6.97 5.58
CA ILE A 608 -33.41 -5.95 4.54
C ILE A 608 -32.11 -6.24 3.77
N TYR A 609 -31.05 -6.64 4.46
CA TYR A 609 -29.79 -7.03 3.84
C TYR A 609 -29.99 -8.23 2.89
N LEU A 610 -30.71 -9.28 3.29
CA LEU A 610 -31.02 -10.41 2.41
C LEU A 610 -31.82 -9.99 1.17
N LYS A 611 -32.84 -9.14 1.33
CA LYS A 611 -33.60 -8.56 0.20
C LYS A 611 -32.68 -7.76 -0.74
N SER A 612 -31.77 -6.97 -0.19
CA SER A 612 -30.80 -6.18 -0.97
C SER A 612 -29.87 -7.06 -1.79
N ARG A 613 -29.47 -8.23 -1.26
CA ARG A 613 -28.70 -9.24 -2.00
C ARG A 613 -29.47 -9.81 -3.17
N THR A 614 -30.74 -10.18 -2.96
CA THR A 614 -31.60 -10.68 -4.04
C THR A 614 -31.72 -9.65 -5.17
N VAL A 615 -31.93 -8.38 -4.84
CA VAL A 615 -31.97 -7.29 -5.84
C VAL A 615 -30.62 -7.15 -6.55
N ASN A 616 -29.50 -7.06 -5.81
CA ASN A 616 -28.16 -6.96 -6.40
C ASN A 616 -27.80 -8.16 -7.29
N SER A 617 -28.30 -9.36 -6.99
CA SER A 617 -28.12 -10.53 -7.85
C SER A 617 -28.71 -10.31 -9.24
N LEU A 618 -29.91 -9.73 -9.34
CA LEU A 618 -30.49 -9.36 -10.65
C LEU A 618 -29.59 -8.35 -11.38
N LEU A 619 -29.10 -7.32 -10.70
CA LEU A 619 -28.25 -6.30 -11.33
C LEU A 619 -26.94 -6.90 -11.87
N ARG A 620 -26.38 -7.88 -11.15
CA ARG A 620 -25.23 -8.67 -11.61
C ARG A 620 -25.58 -9.53 -12.82
N SER A 621 -26.75 -10.18 -12.83
CA SER A 621 -27.25 -10.94 -14.00
C SER A 621 -27.51 -10.06 -15.21
N ILE A 622 -28.02 -8.84 -15.01
CA ILE A 622 -28.19 -7.84 -16.07
C ILE A 622 -26.83 -7.44 -16.62
N GLY A 623 -25.85 -7.25 -15.75
CA GLY A 623 -24.50 -6.89 -16.11
C GLY A 623 -24.32 -5.39 -16.37
N LYS A 624 -23.15 -4.88 -16.01
CA LYS A 624 -22.82 -3.44 -16.06
C LYS A 624 -23.02 -2.79 -17.45
N ASN A 625 -22.94 -3.58 -18.52
CA ASN A 625 -23.03 -3.11 -19.90
C ASN A 625 -24.48 -2.91 -20.38
N ASN A 626 -25.46 -3.28 -19.55
CA ASN A 626 -26.88 -3.34 -19.93
C ASN A 626 -27.77 -2.47 -19.03
N LEU A 627 -27.20 -1.76 -18.05
CA LEU A 627 -27.92 -0.78 -17.23
C LEU A 627 -28.62 0.33 -18.05
N PRO A 628 -28.06 0.83 -19.18
CA PRO A 628 -28.78 1.76 -20.03
C PRO A 628 -30.10 1.22 -20.60
N LEU A 629 -30.28 -0.11 -20.68
CA LEU A 629 -31.55 -0.73 -21.10
C LEU A 629 -32.69 -0.45 -20.10
N LEU A 630 -32.36 -0.10 -18.86
CA LEU A 630 -33.31 0.31 -17.82
C LEU A 630 -33.57 1.83 -17.82
N GLY A 631 -33.04 2.58 -18.79
CA GLY A 631 -33.20 4.03 -18.86
C GLY A 631 -32.36 4.81 -17.85
N VAL A 632 -31.34 4.20 -17.25
CA VAL A 632 -30.48 4.83 -16.24
C VAL A 632 -29.32 5.57 -16.92
N ASP A 633 -29.23 6.89 -16.71
CA ASP A 633 -28.07 7.69 -17.12
C ASP A 633 -27.01 7.74 -16.01
N LEU A 634 -26.08 6.77 -16.08
CA LEU A 634 -24.96 6.67 -15.15
C LEU A 634 -24.02 7.87 -15.18
N LYS A 635 -23.93 8.61 -16.30
CA LYS A 635 -23.05 9.78 -16.40
C LYS A 635 -23.56 10.90 -15.49
N ASN A 636 -24.86 11.17 -15.51
CA ASN A 636 -25.47 12.20 -14.65
C ASN A 636 -25.36 11.85 -13.17
N ILE A 637 -25.55 10.57 -12.81
CA ILE A 637 -25.38 10.08 -11.43
C ILE A 637 -23.94 10.30 -10.96
N LYS A 638 -22.96 9.89 -11.77
CA LYS A 638 -21.53 10.08 -11.50
C LYS A 638 -21.16 11.57 -11.40
N ASP A 639 -21.69 12.43 -12.28
CA ASP A 639 -21.44 13.88 -12.26
C ASP A 639 -21.98 14.49 -10.96
N TYR A 640 -23.21 14.15 -10.56
CA TYR A 640 -23.78 14.59 -9.29
C TYR A 640 -22.96 14.11 -8.07
N PHE A 641 -22.58 12.83 -8.04
CA PHE A 641 -21.81 12.25 -6.94
C PHE A 641 -20.47 12.97 -6.75
N SER A 642 -19.69 13.12 -7.83
CA SER A 642 -18.38 13.77 -7.77
C SER A 642 -18.49 15.25 -7.42
N ASN A 643 -19.44 15.98 -8.02
CA ASN A 643 -19.61 17.41 -7.76
C ASN A 643 -20.00 17.70 -6.32
N SER A 644 -20.83 16.84 -5.73
CA SER A 644 -21.24 16.94 -4.32
C SER A 644 -20.10 16.71 -3.32
N LEU A 645 -18.99 16.11 -3.77
CA LEU A 645 -17.79 15.81 -2.97
C LEU A 645 -16.60 16.75 -3.30
N ASN A 646 -16.82 17.78 -4.11
CA ASN A 646 -15.78 18.77 -4.43
C ASN A 646 -15.44 19.67 -3.23
N GLN A 647 -16.45 20.01 -2.42
CA GLN A 647 -16.27 20.74 -1.16
C GLN A 647 -15.88 19.74 -0.06
N ASN A 648 -14.58 19.48 0.08
CA ASN A 648 -14.03 18.62 1.12
C ASN A 648 -13.20 19.45 2.12
N SER A 649 -13.37 19.18 3.42
CA SER A 649 -12.57 19.81 4.50
C SER A 649 -11.20 19.17 4.70
N ALA A 650 -10.81 18.18 3.90
CA ALA A 650 -9.49 17.58 3.96
C ALA A 650 -8.38 18.61 3.62
N LYS A 651 -7.41 18.74 4.52
CA LYS A 651 -6.42 19.83 4.49
C LYS A 651 -5.40 19.65 3.37
N TYR A 652 -4.64 18.55 3.39
CA TYR A 652 -3.52 18.29 2.47
C TYR A 652 -3.71 17.08 1.56
N LEU A 653 -4.54 16.10 1.88
CA LEU A 653 -4.81 14.93 1.04
C LEU A 653 -6.31 14.71 0.91
N LYS A 654 -6.80 14.51 -0.31
CA LYS A 654 -8.14 13.98 -0.60
C LYS A 654 -7.98 12.69 -1.41
N THR A 655 -8.46 11.59 -0.86
CA THR A 655 -8.55 10.31 -1.61
C THR A 655 -9.57 10.45 -2.75
N PRO A 656 -9.32 9.85 -3.92
CA PRO A 656 -10.31 9.81 -4.99
C PRO A 656 -11.63 9.20 -4.50
N SER A 657 -12.75 9.85 -4.79
CA SER A 657 -14.08 9.36 -4.39
C SER A 657 -14.68 8.39 -5.39
N LEU A 658 -14.11 8.31 -6.60
CA LEU A 658 -14.51 7.41 -7.66
C LEU A 658 -13.34 7.08 -8.58
N ILE A 659 -13.50 6.03 -9.37
CA ILE A 659 -12.57 5.59 -10.41
C ILE A 659 -13.31 5.53 -11.75
N ILE A 660 -12.56 5.85 -12.82
CA ILE A 660 -13.01 5.67 -14.21
C ILE A 660 -12.08 4.69 -14.92
N THR A 661 -12.62 3.54 -15.30
CA THR A 661 -11.87 2.52 -16.02
C THR A 661 -12.39 2.32 -17.44
N PHE A 662 -11.55 1.74 -18.28
CA PHE A 662 -11.90 1.30 -19.63
C PHE A 662 -11.61 -0.19 -19.77
N ASN A 663 -12.63 -1.05 -19.70
CA ASN A 663 -12.63 -2.44 -20.20
C ASN A 663 -14.05 -3.06 -20.15
N ASP A 664 -14.19 -4.32 -20.56
CA ASP A 664 -15.44 -5.11 -20.53
C ASP A 664 -15.62 -5.97 -19.26
N PHE A 665 -14.95 -5.62 -18.16
CA PHE A 665 -14.93 -6.41 -16.92
C PHE A 665 -16.28 -6.72 -16.25
N TYR A 666 -16.33 -7.87 -15.58
CA TYR A 666 -17.23 -8.15 -14.46
C TYR A 666 -16.40 -8.47 -13.21
N THR A 667 -15.70 -7.49 -12.67
CA THR A 667 -14.78 -7.67 -11.54
C THR A 667 -15.34 -7.00 -10.29
N THR A 668 -15.27 -7.69 -9.15
CA THR A 668 -15.77 -7.16 -7.87
C THR A 668 -14.75 -7.40 -6.77
N GLY A 669 -14.95 -6.83 -5.58
CA GLY A 669 -14.09 -7.07 -4.41
C GLY A 669 -13.29 -5.83 -3.98
N GLY A 670 -12.33 -6.03 -3.08
CA GLY A 670 -11.61 -4.94 -2.41
C GLY A 670 -10.65 -5.43 -1.34
N HIS A 671 -10.35 -4.56 -0.38
CA HIS A 671 -9.56 -4.90 0.81
C HIS A 671 -10.44 -4.90 2.05
N ASN A 672 -10.52 -6.02 2.74
CA ASN A 672 -10.99 -6.05 4.12
C ASN A 672 -9.78 -6.28 5.02
N LEU A 673 -9.37 -5.23 5.74
CA LEU A 673 -8.33 -5.34 6.76
C LEU A 673 -8.96 -5.90 8.03
N SER A 674 -8.61 -7.13 8.36
CA SER A 674 -9.03 -7.83 9.57
C SER A 674 -7.94 -7.76 10.62
N SER A 675 -8.33 -7.48 11.86
CA SER A 675 -7.41 -7.50 13.00
C SER A 675 -7.05 -8.92 13.47
N LYS A 676 -7.57 -9.97 12.82
CA LYS A 676 -7.35 -11.36 13.23
C LYS A 676 -5.93 -11.82 12.94
N ILE A 677 -5.38 -12.59 13.88
CA ILE A 677 -4.06 -13.24 13.79
C ILE A 677 -4.26 -14.75 13.85
N SER A 678 -3.52 -15.48 13.02
CA SER A 678 -3.53 -16.94 13.03
C SER A 678 -2.63 -17.48 14.15
N ARG A 679 -3.24 -17.91 15.26
CA ARG A 679 -2.52 -18.47 16.41
C ARG A 679 -2.24 -19.97 16.25
N VAL A 680 -0.99 -20.38 16.43
CA VAL A 680 -0.55 -21.79 16.34
C VAL A 680 -0.27 -22.37 17.72
N LYS A 681 -0.53 -23.68 17.91
CA LYS A 681 -0.39 -24.34 19.21
C LYS A 681 1.04 -24.81 19.54
N ASN A 682 1.86 -25.07 18.52
CA ASN A 682 3.23 -25.58 18.68
C ASN A 682 4.06 -25.16 17.47
N SER A 683 5.29 -24.69 17.70
CA SER A 683 6.22 -24.27 16.65
C SER A 683 6.56 -25.41 15.67
N ASN A 684 6.59 -26.66 16.14
CA ASN A 684 6.84 -27.87 15.33
C ASN A 684 5.64 -28.33 14.47
N HIS A 685 4.42 -27.85 14.74
CA HIS A 685 3.24 -28.15 13.94
C HIS A 685 2.94 -27.11 12.86
N TYR A 686 3.79 -26.09 12.75
CA TYR A 686 3.74 -25.14 11.64
C TYR A 686 4.24 -25.81 10.35
N LYS A 687 3.33 -26.43 9.60
CA LYS A 687 3.57 -26.72 8.17
C LYS A 687 3.12 -25.52 7.37
N ARG A 688 4.08 -24.71 6.92
CA ARG A 688 3.85 -23.67 5.92
C ARG A 688 3.13 -24.31 4.72
N ASN A 689 2.15 -23.63 4.15
CA ASN A 689 1.77 -23.87 2.76
C ASN A 689 2.95 -23.41 1.90
N TYR A 690 4.03 -24.20 1.87
CA TYR A 690 4.92 -24.20 0.74
C TYR A 690 4.02 -24.56 -0.43
N GLY A 691 3.75 -23.60 -1.32
CA GLY A 691 3.31 -23.95 -2.65
C GLY A 691 4.34 -24.95 -3.14
N THR A 692 4.00 -26.23 -3.12
CA THR A 692 4.87 -27.29 -3.61
C THR A 692 5.26 -26.86 -5.00
N GLY A 693 6.55 -26.57 -5.18
CA GLY A 693 7.16 -26.45 -6.50
C GLY A 693 6.99 -27.80 -7.17
N GLY A 694 5.82 -28.03 -7.77
CA GLY A 694 5.70 -28.96 -8.87
C GLY A 694 6.46 -28.32 -10.01
N ASP A 695 7.42 -29.06 -10.56
CA ASP A 695 8.25 -28.70 -11.70
C ASP A 695 7.52 -27.76 -12.66
N PHE A 696 7.92 -26.50 -12.66
CA PHE A 696 7.50 -25.55 -13.66
C PHE A 696 8.29 -25.85 -14.93
N PRO A 697 7.66 -26.11 -16.08
CA PRO A 697 8.40 -26.14 -17.33
C PRO A 697 9.03 -24.76 -17.51
N ARG A 698 10.37 -24.73 -17.65
CA ARG A 698 11.09 -23.57 -18.16
C ARG A 698 10.35 -23.07 -19.41
N SER A 699 9.90 -21.83 -19.41
CA SER A 699 9.54 -21.16 -20.65
C SER A 699 10.84 -20.92 -21.43
N GLU A 700 11.18 -21.83 -22.33
CA GLU A 700 12.23 -21.61 -23.31
C GLU A 700 11.76 -20.55 -24.31
N SER A 701 12.14 -19.30 -24.06
CA SER A 701 12.13 -18.24 -25.06
C SER A 701 13.49 -18.20 -25.75
N THR A 702 13.79 -19.21 -26.57
CA THR A 702 14.89 -19.14 -27.54
C THR A 702 14.49 -19.97 -28.77
N PRO A 703 14.39 -19.38 -29.97
CA PRO A 703 14.08 -20.15 -31.17
C PRO A 703 15.30 -21.00 -31.56
N PRO A 704 15.16 -22.32 -31.82
CA PRO A 704 16.28 -23.11 -32.32
C PRO A 704 16.49 -22.81 -33.81
N PRO A 705 17.75 -22.83 -34.28
CA PRO A 705 18.06 -22.66 -35.70
C PRO A 705 17.61 -23.87 -36.51
N ILE A 706 17.19 -23.58 -37.74
CA ILE A 706 16.79 -24.52 -38.78
C ILE A 706 17.97 -25.45 -39.11
N SER A 707 17.75 -26.77 -39.03
CA SER A 707 18.52 -27.73 -39.82
C SER A 707 17.64 -28.92 -40.22
N GLU A 708 17.53 -29.13 -41.52
CA GLU A 708 16.82 -30.20 -42.20
C GLU A 708 17.50 -31.57 -42.01
N LYS A 709 16.72 -32.63 -41.70
CA LYS A 709 16.48 -33.82 -42.55
C LYS A 709 16.02 -35.06 -41.76
N PRO A 710 15.31 -36.01 -42.41
CA PRO A 710 14.30 -36.86 -41.77
C PRO A 710 14.75 -38.32 -41.59
N LYS A 711 14.16 -39.02 -40.62
CA LYS A 711 13.95 -40.48 -40.70
C LYS A 711 12.63 -40.89 -40.03
N SER A 712 11.78 -41.53 -40.83
CA SER A 712 10.57 -42.25 -40.46
C SER A 712 10.89 -43.76 -40.27
N PRO A 713 9.91 -44.68 -40.13
CA PRO A 713 9.35 -45.14 -38.87
C PRO A 713 9.60 -46.65 -38.64
N THR A 714 9.33 -47.18 -37.45
CA THR A 714 9.04 -48.62 -37.33
C THR A 714 8.08 -48.92 -36.18
N ALA A 715 7.02 -49.63 -36.53
CA ALA A 715 5.95 -50.11 -35.69
C ALA A 715 6.36 -51.34 -34.87
N SER A 716 5.69 -51.55 -33.73
CA SER A 716 4.88 -52.75 -33.41
C SER A 716 4.70 -52.95 -31.89
N SER A 717 3.43 -52.94 -31.47
CA SER A 717 2.88 -53.54 -30.24
C SER A 717 3.11 -55.08 -30.22
N PRO A 718 2.79 -55.87 -29.16
CA PRO A 718 1.88 -55.56 -28.05
C PRO A 718 2.22 -56.13 -26.63
N ARG A 719 1.37 -55.67 -25.71
CA ARG A 719 1.07 -56.09 -24.32
C ARG A 719 0.98 -57.62 -24.09
N PRO A 720 1.24 -58.11 -22.86
CA PRO A 720 0.16 -58.60 -21.98
C PRO A 720 0.36 -58.22 -20.48
N THR A 721 -0.64 -57.68 -19.76
CA THR A 721 -1.58 -58.32 -18.80
C THR A 721 -0.97 -59.05 -17.58
N THR A 722 -1.35 -58.51 -16.40
CA THR A 722 -1.82 -59.16 -15.16
C THR A 722 -0.89 -59.97 -14.25
N SER A 723 -0.78 -59.46 -13.02
CA SER A 723 -1.17 -60.08 -11.74
C SER A 723 -0.11 -60.54 -10.73
N THR A 724 -0.51 -60.31 -9.47
CA THR A 724 -0.22 -61.03 -8.23
C THR A 724 1.06 -60.75 -7.43
N ALA A 725 0.76 -60.36 -6.18
CA ALA A 725 1.60 -60.30 -5.01
C ALA A 725 2.30 -61.62 -4.66
N LYS A 726 3.44 -61.51 -3.96
CA LYS A 726 3.81 -62.48 -2.91
C LYS A 726 4.77 -61.87 -1.88
N LYS A 727 4.46 -62.21 -0.63
CA LYS A 727 5.19 -61.99 0.63
C LYS A 727 6.43 -62.91 0.74
N GLY A 728 7.33 -62.52 1.64
CA GLY A 728 8.32 -63.37 2.32
C GLY A 728 9.75 -63.04 1.91
N SER A 729 10.76 -62.97 2.76
CA SER A 729 10.88 -63.35 4.18
C SER A 729 12.17 -62.76 4.77
N SER A 730 12.07 -62.45 6.06
CA SER A 730 13.10 -62.40 7.11
C SER A 730 14.52 -62.89 6.84
N SER A 731 15.50 -62.15 7.36
CA SER A 731 16.60 -62.74 8.14
C SER A 731 16.83 -61.92 9.41
N SER A 732 17.03 -62.66 10.50
CA SER A 732 17.11 -62.18 11.89
C SER A 732 18.44 -62.62 12.52
N THR A 733 19.13 -61.68 13.15
CA THR A 733 20.17 -61.84 14.18
C THR A 733 20.23 -60.48 14.88
N GLY A 734 20.13 -60.26 16.18
CA GLY A 734 19.99 -61.09 17.38
C GLY A 734 20.67 -60.34 18.53
N LYS A 735 19.88 -59.71 19.43
CA LYS A 735 20.21 -59.11 20.77
C LYS A 735 21.21 -57.91 20.75
N GLU A 736 21.02 -56.81 21.47
CA GLU A 736 20.80 -56.67 22.92
C GLU A 736 20.03 -55.38 23.30
N THR A 737 19.41 -55.47 24.47
CA THR A 737 18.53 -54.52 25.12
C THR A 737 19.31 -53.37 25.76
N GLN A 738 19.13 -52.13 25.28
CA GLN A 738 19.34 -50.93 26.10
C GLN A 738 18.22 -49.92 25.86
N LYS A 739 17.51 -49.58 26.94
CA LYS A 739 16.57 -48.46 27.01
C LYS A 739 17.27 -47.18 26.58
N LYS A 740 16.93 -46.66 25.40
CA LYS A 740 17.22 -45.28 25.01
C LYS A 740 15.89 -44.56 24.87
N GLN A 741 15.62 -43.64 25.80
CA GLN A 741 14.63 -42.60 25.58
C GLN A 741 15.06 -41.81 24.35
N THR A 742 14.47 -42.12 23.20
CA THR A 742 14.56 -41.27 22.02
C THR A 742 13.54 -40.16 22.20
N THR A 743 13.98 -39.06 22.80
CA THR A 743 13.43 -37.74 22.48
C THR A 743 13.65 -37.52 21.00
N THR A 744 12.62 -37.78 20.20
CA THR A 744 12.57 -37.39 18.79
C THR A 744 12.49 -35.87 18.73
N LYS A 745 13.65 -35.20 18.79
CA LYS A 745 13.83 -33.85 18.24
C LYS A 745 13.59 -33.98 16.73
N SER A 746 12.37 -33.71 16.30
CA SER A 746 12.09 -33.40 14.90
C SER A 746 12.69 -32.02 14.63
N SER A 747 13.97 -31.96 14.26
CA SER A 747 14.65 -30.73 13.88
C SER A 747 14.13 -30.26 12.52
N THR A 748 13.13 -29.40 12.51
CA THR A 748 13.11 -28.34 11.49
C THR A 748 14.30 -27.45 11.80
N THR A 749 15.42 -27.64 11.10
CA THR A 749 16.61 -26.80 11.25
C THR A 749 16.25 -25.37 10.85
N ALA A 750 16.08 -24.49 11.84
CA ALA A 750 15.95 -23.06 11.62
C ALA A 750 17.14 -22.58 10.78
N ARG A 751 16.89 -21.73 9.77
CA ARG A 751 17.98 -21.15 8.99
C ARG A 751 18.78 -20.23 9.90
N SER A 752 20.10 -20.17 9.69
CA SER A 752 20.93 -19.23 10.45
C SER A 752 20.54 -17.79 10.11
N ARG A 753 20.58 -16.91 11.11
CA ARG A 753 20.24 -15.49 10.97
C ARG A 753 20.88 -14.82 9.75
N GLY A 754 22.20 -15.00 9.57
CA GLY A 754 22.97 -14.39 8.47
C GLY A 754 22.63 -14.92 7.07
N SER A 755 21.96 -16.08 6.96
CA SER A 755 21.48 -16.62 5.68
C SER A 755 20.15 -16.02 5.23
N VAL A 756 19.41 -15.38 6.15
CA VAL A 756 18.12 -14.76 5.88
C VAL A 756 18.25 -13.24 5.87
N ILE A 757 18.94 -12.67 6.86
CA ILE A 757 19.12 -11.23 7.05
C ILE A 757 20.61 -10.91 6.96
N SER A 758 20.99 -10.10 5.97
CA SER A 758 22.38 -9.79 5.71
C SER A 758 23.00 -9.00 6.89
N ASN A 759 24.19 -9.43 7.31
CA ASN A 759 24.99 -8.77 8.34
C ASN A 759 25.89 -7.66 7.78
N SER A 760 25.75 -7.31 6.49
CA SER A 760 26.63 -6.32 5.88
C SER A 760 26.39 -4.96 6.53
N PRO A 761 27.44 -4.17 6.81
CA PRO A 761 27.29 -2.83 7.36
C PRO A 761 26.28 -2.02 6.55
N ARG A 762 25.34 -1.37 7.25
CA ARG A 762 24.36 -0.47 6.65
C ARG A 762 24.88 0.97 6.76
N THR A 763 24.18 1.93 6.17
CA THR A 763 24.45 3.35 6.38
C THR A 763 24.44 3.70 7.87
N GLN A 764 24.99 4.87 8.22
CA GLN A 764 25.24 5.32 9.60
C GLN A 764 24.06 5.02 10.54
N ARG A 765 24.29 4.13 11.53
CA ARG A 765 23.36 3.81 12.63
C ARG A 765 23.32 4.97 13.62
N GLY A 766 22.14 5.27 14.18
CA GLY A 766 22.03 6.34 15.17
C GLY A 766 22.29 7.74 14.60
N PHE A 767 22.44 8.72 15.49
CA PHE A 767 22.70 10.13 15.16
C PHE A 767 24.13 10.40 14.71
#